data_AF-A0AAE3E9W5-F1
#
_entry.id   AF-A0AAE3E9W5-F1
#
_cell.length_a   1.000
_cell.length_b   1.000
_cell.length_c   1.000
_cell.angle_alpha   90.00
_cell.angle_beta   90.00
_cell.angle_gamma   90.00
#
_symmetry.space_group_name_H-M   'P 1'
#
loop_
_entity.id
_entity.type
_entity.pdbx_description
1 polymer ?
#
loop_
_entity_poly.entity_id
_entity_poly.type
_entity_poly.pdbx_seq_one_letter_code
_entity_poly.pdbx_strand_id
1 'polypeptide(L)'
;MKKKLLSLLLALCLVMALVPMTAFAEDAQNINVWDGSTAAAFAGGTGTAENPYQIANGAELAYLASSVNSGETYEDKYFVLTANINLNGLPWTPIANSFSDALFGGTDYRIFAGNFDGKGYTISNVSIGSETTPFESDVFGLFGATGGKISNLNLDTVSIHGVAKIASGYVVGIAGGLVGSSAGSIENCHVTGLAMDMSAPSNGYAAAYWVGGLVGALDGAQLINECSVSGSITEKAGKGSIGGLIGELGKAAKITYSRSDVTVNVKADSRGGANVGGFIGKGNGKTDAETIIRNCYATGNVTGGAYTGGFAGGLWGLNIKNCYASGNVSQAAAAMASFVGTDASDSNYYGSITNCFTTGIVTGSSPFRYAFAEQSSATKRSEITNCYFAVENLGIKNQNESATEKPQDEMKNEAFAAALNGSDDSNGWSFVNGQILCGAEPADYSAVEAAMAAIPTDLTVYTDESVAALNTAVDGVVRGKAFVSQANVNAMAQAIEDAIAALQYKDADYTKVDAAIAKANALNKDNYKDFSAVETTVNAVVRDKNITEQSEVDAMAKAIEDAIAALQYKDADYTKVDAAIAKANALNKDNYKDFTGVEAAVNAVTRGKNITEQTEVDAMAKAIEDAITALQYKDADYTKVDAAIAKANALNKNDYKDFSGVEAAVKAVVRGKNITEQSEVDKMAKTIEDAIAALEKKPASTKPGTSGKSPQTGDTSNLALWIALLFISSGAAIGTTVVSRKKKYNR
;
A
#
# COMPACT_ATOMS: atom_id res chain seq x y z
N MET A 1 2.43 42.73 -37.02
CA MET A 1 2.24 41.75 -35.92
C MET A 1 1.89 40.32 -36.39
N LYS A 2 1.28 40.10 -37.57
CA LYS A 2 0.92 38.75 -38.06
C LYS A 2 2.09 37.85 -38.52
N LYS A 3 3.23 38.42 -38.95
CA LYS A 3 4.41 37.62 -39.40
C LYS A 3 5.28 37.06 -38.25
N LYS A 4 5.22 37.66 -37.06
CA LYS A 4 5.99 37.17 -35.89
C LYS A 4 5.28 36.05 -35.14
N LEU A 5 3.94 36.00 -35.16
CA LEU A 5 3.17 34.87 -34.63
C LEU A 5 3.25 33.62 -35.50
N LEU A 6 3.29 33.77 -36.83
CA LEU A 6 3.47 32.63 -37.75
C LEU A 6 4.86 31.98 -37.61
N SER A 7 5.89 32.79 -37.35
CA SER A 7 7.25 32.32 -37.09
C SER A 7 7.40 31.61 -35.75
N LEU A 8 6.57 31.93 -34.75
CA LEU A 8 6.56 31.23 -33.46
C LEU A 8 5.78 29.91 -33.53
N LEU A 9 4.71 29.85 -34.33
CA LEU A 9 3.96 28.61 -34.58
C LEU A 9 4.76 27.60 -35.42
N LEU A 10 5.53 28.07 -36.43
CA LEU A 10 6.40 27.19 -37.22
C LEU A 10 7.59 26.64 -36.40
N ALA A 11 8.10 27.40 -35.44
CA ALA A 11 9.16 26.93 -34.54
C ALA A 11 8.67 25.89 -33.53
N LEU A 12 7.39 25.94 -33.13
CA LEU A 12 6.78 24.92 -32.27
C LEU A 12 6.45 23.62 -33.03
N CYS A 13 6.10 23.72 -34.32
CA CYS A 13 5.82 22.54 -35.15
C CYS A 13 7.09 21.80 -35.64
N LEU A 14 8.25 22.47 -35.74
CA LEU A 14 9.51 21.82 -36.09
C LEU A 14 10.12 21.05 -34.92
N VAL A 15 9.74 21.37 -33.68
CA VAL A 15 10.23 20.66 -32.49
C VAL A 15 9.61 19.26 -32.42
N MET A 16 8.37 19.04 -32.88
CA MET A 16 7.73 17.71 -32.82
C MET A 16 8.21 16.70 -33.88
N ALA A 17 8.85 17.14 -34.97
CA ALA A 17 9.45 16.26 -35.98
C ALA A 17 10.95 15.97 -35.74
N LEU A 18 11.52 16.56 -34.68
CA LEU A 18 12.92 16.46 -34.29
C LEU A 18 13.07 16.32 -32.77
N VAL A 19 12.00 15.99 -32.03
CA VAL A 19 12.20 15.54 -30.65
C VAL A 19 12.81 14.14 -30.76
N PRO A 20 14.08 13.91 -30.35
CA PRO A 20 14.39 12.58 -29.83
C PRO A 20 13.27 12.26 -28.85
N MET A 21 12.68 11.06 -28.94
CA MET A 21 11.76 10.54 -27.94
C MET A 21 12.27 11.04 -26.60
N THR A 22 11.52 11.97 -26.00
CA THR A 22 11.94 12.62 -24.76
C THR A 22 12.31 11.48 -23.84
N ALA A 23 13.59 11.43 -23.46
CA ALA A 23 14.15 10.43 -22.56
C ALA A 23 13.08 10.17 -21.50
N PHE A 24 12.59 8.92 -21.50
CA PHE A 24 11.52 8.47 -20.64
C PHE A 24 11.75 9.07 -19.27
N ALA A 25 10.78 9.84 -18.78
CA ALA A 25 10.86 10.42 -17.45
C ALA A 25 11.15 9.26 -16.49
N GLU A 26 12.39 9.24 -15.99
CA GLU A 26 12.90 8.26 -15.05
C GLU A 26 12.01 8.34 -13.82
N ASP A 27 11.16 7.34 -13.61
CA ASP A 27 10.88 6.91 -12.24
C ASP A 27 12.21 6.37 -11.71
N ALA A 28 12.98 7.27 -11.09
CA ALA A 28 14.28 7.02 -10.47
C ALA A 28 14.21 6.10 -9.24
N GLN A 29 13.18 5.27 -9.15
CA GLN A 29 12.96 4.33 -8.05
C GLN A 29 13.32 2.92 -8.55
N ASN A 30 14.50 2.43 -8.13
CA ASN A 30 15.12 1.13 -8.41
C ASN A 30 15.84 0.94 -9.77
N ILE A 31 16.88 1.73 -10.04
CA ILE A 31 17.85 1.40 -11.11
C ILE A 31 18.88 0.42 -10.55
N ASN A 32 18.86 -0.83 -11.00
CA ASN A 32 19.87 -1.83 -10.63
C ASN A 32 21.10 -1.71 -11.56
N VAL A 33 22.18 -1.13 -11.03
CA VAL A 33 23.44 -0.95 -11.77
C VAL A 33 24.28 -2.22 -11.67
N TRP A 34 24.54 -2.83 -12.82
CA TRP A 34 25.30 -4.06 -12.93
C TRP A 34 26.79 -3.84 -12.67
N ASP A 35 27.38 -4.75 -11.92
CA ASP A 35 28.79 -4.75 -11.53
C ASP A 35 29.64 -5.77 -12.33
N GLY A 36 29.04 -6.44 -13.32
CA GLY A 36 29.68 -7.48 -14.11
C GLY A 36 29.54 -8.89 -13.51
N SER A 37 28.88 -9.04 -12.37
CA SER A 37 28.65 -10.35 -11.75
C SER A 37 27.60 -11.20 -12.49
N THR A 38 27.58 -12.50 -12.19
CA THR A 38 26.56 -13.42 -12.71
C THR A 38 25.86 -14.08 -11.53
N ALA A 39 24.54 -14.03 -11.50
CA ALA A 39 23.73 -14.66 -10.46
C ALA A 39 23.79 -16.20 -10.58
N ALA A 40 23.37 -16.90 -9.53
CA ALA A 40 23.27 -18.37 -9.54
C ALA A 40 21.90 -18.89 -9.98
N ALA A 41 20.87 -18.02 -9.98
CA ALA A 41 19.49 -18.33 -10.37
C ALA A 41 18.73 -17.04 -10.69
N PHE A 42 17.55 -17.17 -11.28
CA PHE A 42 16.58 -16.08 -11.47
C PHE A 42 15.95 -15.63 -10.14
N ALA A 43 15.40 -14.41 -10.09
CA ALA A 43 14.76 -13.86 -8.88
C ALA A 43 13.55 -14.68 -8.41
N GLY A 44 12.89 -15.38 -9.33
CA GLY A 44 11.73 -16.22 -9.06
C GLY A 44 11.13 -16.80 -10.32
N GLY A 45 9.95 -17.39 -10.18
CA GLY A 45 9.21 -18.01 -11.28
C GLY A 45 9.63 -19.45 -11.59
N THR A 46 8.76 -20.15 -12.33
CA THR A 46 8.98 -21.53 -12.78
C THR A 46 9.18 -21.63 -14.29
N GLY A 47 9.17 -20.49 -14.98
CA GLY A 47 9.31 -20.40 -16.44
C GLY A 47 8.07 -20.83 -17.21
N THR A 48 6.90 -20.92 -16.56
CA THR A 48 5.61 -21.16 -17.25
C THR A 48 4.97 -19.83 -17.65
N ALA A 49 3.96 -19.85 -18.51
CA ALA A 49 3.29 -18.62 -18.95
C ALA A 49 2.63 -17.85 -17.76
N GLU A 50 2.06 -18.59 -16.81
CA GLU A 50 1.41 -18.03 -15.61
C GLU A 50 2.41 -17.64 -14.51
N ASN A 51 3.61 -18.20 -14.56
CA ASN A 51 4.67 -17.96 -13.58
C ASN A 51 6.05 -17.91 -14.27
N PRO A 52 6.29 -16.86 -15.09
CA PRO A 52 7.50 -16.71 -15.87
C PRO A 52 8.72 -16.51 -14.96
N TYR A 53 9.91 -16.89 -15.44
CA TYR A 53 11.16 -16.55 -14.76
C TYR A 53 11.30 -15.03 -14.65
N GLN A 54 11.62 -14.56 -13.45
CA GLN A 54 11.73 -13.14 -13.16
C GLN A 54 13.18 -12.68 -13.21
N ILE A 55 13.44 -11.59 -13.94
CA ILE A 55 14.75 -10.95 -14.04
C ILE A 55 14.61 -9.51 -13.50
N ALA A 56 15.20 -9.28 -12.34
CA ALA A 56 15.17 -8.03 -11.60
C ALA A 56 16.46 -7.20 -11.73
N ASN A 57 17.54 -7.79 -12.22
CA ASN A 57 18.85 -7.13 -12.28
C ASN A 57 19.81 -7.69 -13.37
N GLY A 58 20.92 -6.98 -13.57
CA GLY A 58 21.92 -7.35 -14.57
C GLY A 58 22.63 -8.68 -14.32
N ALA A 59 22.79 -9.10 -13.06
CA ALA A 59 23.44 -10.38 -12.73
C ALA A 59 22.57 -11.58 -13.11
N GLU A 60 21.25 -11.46 -12.97
CA GLU A 60 20.26 -12.47 -13.41
C GLU A 60 20.13 -12.50 -14.94
N LEU A 61 20.21 -11.34 -15.61
CA LEU A 61 20.27 -11.29 -17.06
C LEU A 61 21.56 -11.94 -17.59
N ALA A 62 22.71 -11.70 -16.93
CA ALA A 62 23.96 -12.37 -17.23
C ALA A 62 23.90 -13.89 -16.98
N TYR A 63 23.12 -14.33 -15.98
CA TYR A 63 22.85 -15.75 -15.75
C TYR A 63 22.09 -16.38 -16.92
N LEU A 64 21.07 -15.70 -17.47
CA LEU A 64 20.40 -16.15 -18.70
C LEU A 64 21.42 -16.28 -19.86
N ALA A 65 22.25 -15.26 -20.07
CA ALA A 65 23.28 -15.28 -21.12
C ALA A 65 24.23 -16.47 -20.96
N SER A 66 24.77 -16.68 -19.75
CA SER A 66 25.67 -17.78 -19.44
C SER A 66 25.04 -19.15 -19.66
N SER A 67 23.79 -19.32 -19.22
CA SER A 67 23.03 -20.56 -19.38
C SER A 67 22.75 -20.89 -20.85
N VAL A 68 22.29 -19.91 -21.63
CA VAL A 68 22.05 -20.09 -23.07
C VAL A 68 23.35 -20.37 -23.81
N ASN A 69 24.43 -19.65 -23.48
CA ASN A 69 25.73 -19.85 -24.11
C ASN A 69 26.35 -21.22 -23.75
N SER A 70 25.87 -21.86 -22.68
CA SER A 70 26.24 -23.23 -22.30
C SER A 70 25.38 -24.32 -22.97
N GLY A 71 24.35 -23.93 -23.73
CA GLY A 71 23.53 -24.85 -24.54
C GLY A 71 22.06 -24.95 -24.14
N GLU A 72 21.62 -24.29 -23.07
CA GLU A 72 20.20 -24.29 -22.67
C GLU A 72 19.36 -23.41 -23.59
N THR A 73 18.37 -24.01 -24.26
CA THR A 73 17.58 -23.29 -25.27
C THR A 73 16.41 -22.52 -24.66
N TYR A 74 15.86 -22.99 -23.54
CA TYR A 74 14.64 -22.46 -22.92
C TYR A 74 13.38 -22.50 -23.81
N GLU A 75 13.28 -23.47 -24.70
CA GLU A 75 12.06 -23.72 -25.49
C GLU A 75 10.83 -23.89 -24.57
N ASP A 76 9.71 -23.29 -24.97
CA ASP A 76 8.45 -23.23 -24.21
C ASP A 76 8.57 -22.62 -22.79
N LYS A 77 9.61 -21.82 -22.54
CA LYS A 77 9.78 -21.06 -21.29
C LYS A 77 9.47 -19.58 -21.47
N TYR A 78 9.12 -18.94 -20.37
CA TYR A 78 8.70 -17.54 -20.33
C TYR A 78 9.53 -16.76 -19.32
N PHE A 79 9.90 -15.54 -19.69
CA PHE A 79 10.73 -14.62 -18.92
C PHE A 79 10.05 -13.26 -18.86
N VAL A 80 10.13 -12.60 -17.71
CA VAL A 80 9.68 -11.22 -17.52
C VAL A 80 10.76 -10.39 -16.85
N LEU A 81 10.91 -9.14 -17.30
CA LEU A 81 11.59 -8.13 -16.50
C LEU A 81 10.66 -7.67 -15.37
N THR A 82 11.23 -7.38 -14.20
CA THR A 82 10.51 -6.82 -13.04
C THR A 82 11.08 -5.47 -12.59
N ALA A 83 12.10 -4.96 -13.27
CA ALA A 83 12.74 -3.68 -13.01
C ALA A 83 13.54 -3.19 -14.22
N ASN A 84 13.87 -1.90 -14.23
CA ASN A 84 14.87 -1.35 -15.14
C ASN A 84 16.27 -1.86 -14.78
N ILE A 85 17.08 -2.19 -15.79
CA ILE A 85 18.42 -2.75 -15.62
C ILE A 85 19.43 -1.83 -16.30
N ASN A 86 20.47 -1.43 -15.58
CA ASN A 86 21.57 -0.68 -16.16
C ASN A 86 22.81 -1.58 -16.24
N LEU A 87 23.27 -1.92 -17.44
CA LEU A 87 24.46 -2.76 -17.67
C LEU A 87 25.79 -2.00 -17.52
N ASN A 88 25.72 -0.72 -17.15
CA ASN A 88 26.84 0.09 -16.70
C ASN A 88 27.97 0.25 -17.75
N GLY A 89 27.66 0.02 -19.04
CA GLY A 89 28.64 0.05 -20.12
C GLY A 89 29.74 -1.01 -19.98
N LEU A 90 29.54 -2.03 -19.14
CA LEU A 90 30.47 -3.14 -18.99
C LEU A 90 30.39 -4.08 -20.20
N PRO A 91 31.48 -4.80 -20.53
CA PRO A 91 31.48 -5.72 -21.67
C PRO A 91 30.37 -6.76 -21.57
N TRP A 92 29.43 -6.69 -22.50
CA TRP A 92 28.32 -7.61 -22.63
C TRP A 92 28.68 -8.76 -23.58
N THR A 93 28.40 -9.98 -23.15
CA THR A 93 28.41 -11.15 -24.04
C THR A 93 26.98 -11.42 -24.48
N PRO A 94 26.68 -11.45 -25.80
CA PRO A 94 25.33 -11.71 -26.29
C PRO A 94 24.71 -12.98 -25.69
N ILE A 95 23.39 -12.95 -25.45
CA ILE A 95 22.63 -14.17 -25.16
C ILE A 95 22.53 -14.97 -26.46
N ALA A 96 23.00 -16.22 -26.49
CA ALA A 96 23.24 -16.99 -27.71
C ALA A 96 24.36 -16.38 -28.59
N ASN A 97 25.59 -16.42 -28.08
CA ASN A 97 26.77 -15.74 -28.64
C ASN A 97 27.47 -16.43 -29.84
N SER A 98 26.88 -17.48 -30.44
CA SER A 98 27.44 -18.13 -31.62
C SER A 98 26.34 -18.72 -32.48
N PHE A 99 26.38 -18.42 -33.78
CA PHE A 99 25.28 -18.81 -34.69
C PHE A 99 25.72 -19.36 -36.06
N SER A 100 26.92 -19.05 -36.52
CA SER A 100 27.32 -19.32 -37.92
C SER A 100 27.26 -20.79 -38.33
N ASP A 101 27.46 -21.73 -37.40
CA ASP A 101 27.41 -23.17 -37.71
C ASP A 101 26.01 -23.61 -38.19
N ALA A 102 24.95 -23.00 -37.65
CA ALA A 102 23.57 -23.27 -38.07
C ALA A 102 23.33 -22.96 -39.56
N LEU A 103 23.98 -21.90 -40.07
CA LEU A 103 23.85 -21.49 -41.48
C LEU A 103 24.45 -22.51 -42.45
N PHE A 104 25.36 -23.36 -41.96
CA PHE A 104 26.05 -24.38 -42.76
C PHE A 104 25.61 -25.81 -42.40
N GLY A 105 24.49 -25.96 -41.70
CA GLY A 105 23.91 -27.26 -41.32
C GLY A 105 24.67 -27.97 -40.19
N GLY A 106 25.51 -27.23 -39.46
CA GLY A 106 26.16 -27.73 -38.25
C GLY A 106 25.25 -27.63 -37.02
N THR A 107 25.78 -28.08 -35.88
CA THR A 107 25.03 -28.19 -34.61
C THR A 107 25.69 -27.42 -33.46
N ASP A 108 26.88 -26.85 -33.66
CA ASP A 108 27.57 -26.04 -32.66
C ASP A 108 27.18 -24.57 -32.78
N TYR A 109 25.94 -24.29 -32.40
CA TYR A 109 25.41 -22.94 -32.28
C TYR A 109 24.62 -22.80 -30.97
N ARG A 110 24.26 -21.58 -30.62
CA ARG A 110 23.43 -21.25 -29.46
C ARG A 110 22.19 -20.52 -29.95
N ILE A 111 21.07 -20.75 -29.28
CA ILE A 111 19.80 -20.10 -29.58
C ILE A 111 19.00 -19.94 -28.29
N PHE A 112 18.42 -18.76 -28.11
CA PHE A 112 17.42 -18.53 -27.07
C PHE A 112 16.03 -18.76 -27.65
N ALA A 113 15.43 -19.91 -27.36
CA ALA A 113 14.09 -20.31 -27.81
C ALA A 113 12.98 -19.95 -26.79
N GLY A 114 13.31 -19.27 -25.70
CA GLY A 114 12.33 -18.78 -24.72
C GLY A 114 11.59 -17.52 -25.18
N ASN A 115 10.45 -17.25 -24.53
CA ASN A 115 9.65 -16.05 -24.73
C ASN A 115 10.03 -15.01 -23.68
N PHE A 116 10.48 -13.84 -24.12
CA PHE A 116 10.98 -12.78 -23.25
C PHE A 116 10.08 -11.54 -23.35
N ASP A 117 9.43 -11.20 -22.24
CA ASP A 117 8.59 -10.01 -22.13
C ASP A 117 9.26 -8.97 -21.21
N GLY A 118 9.70 -7.86 -21.80
CA GLY A 118 10.29 -6.76 -21.05
C GLY A 118 9.29 -6.00 -20.18
N LYS A 119 7.97 -6.22 -20.31
CA LYS A 119 6.91 -5.48 -19.59
C LYS A 119 7.02 -3.94 -19.68
N GLY A 120 7.69 -3.44 -20.71
CA GLY A 120 7.98 -2.02 -20.89
C GLY A 120 9.21 -1.51 -20.11
N TYR A 121 9.90 -2.35 -19.34
CA TYR A 121 11.14 -1.98 -18.66
C TYR A 121 12.29 -1.77 -19.65
N THR A 122 13.27 -0.98 -19.21
CA THR A 122 14.45 -0.59 -19.99
C THR A 122 15.69 -1.34 -19.53
N ILE A 123 16.47 -1.84 -20.49
CA ILE A 123 17.85 -2.27 -20.29
C ILE A 123 18.77 -1.21 -20.90
N SER A 124 19.59 -0.56 -20.09
CA SER A 124 20.44 0.54 -20.52
C SER A 124 21.93 0.23 -20.54
N ASN A 125 22.67 0.99 -21.35
CA ASN A 125 24.14 0.96 -21.43
C ASN A 125 24.72 -0.40 -21.83
N VAL A 126 24.13 -1.03 -22.85
CA VAL A 126 24.65 -2.27 -23.45
C VAL A 126 25.94 -1.93 -24.21
N SER A 127 27.05 -2.62 -23.92
CA SER A 127 28.34 -2.40 -24.61
C SER A 127 28.96 -3.71 -25.11
N ILE A 128 29.16 -3.83 -26.43
CA ILE A 128 29.80 -4.99 -27.06
C ILE A 128 31.05 -4.52 -27.81
N GLY A 129 32.22 -4.87 -27.31
CA GLY A 129 33.50 -4.38 -27.85
C GLY A 129 33.73 -2.89 -27.59
N SER A 130 34.87 -2.38 -28.06
CA SER A 130 35.18 -0.94 -28.02
C SER A 130 35.81 -0.47 -29.32
N GLU A 131 35.90 0.84 -29.55
CA GLU A 131 36.63 1.39 -30.70
C GLU A 131 38.07 0.90 -30.79
N THR A 132 38.74 0.73 -29.64
CA THR A 132 40.14 0.30 -29.55
C THR A 132 40.32 -1.21 -29.54
N THR A 133 39.30 -1.94 -29.08
CA THR A 133 39.26 -3.41 -29.02
C THR A 133 37.91 -3.91 -29.53
N PRO A 134 37.69 -3.84 -30.86
CA PRO A 134 36.45 -4.35 -31.45
C PRO A 134 36.26 -5.83 -31.15
N PHE A 135 35.02 -6.25 -30.93
CA PHE A 135 34.67 -7.63 -30.65
C PHE A 135 34.53 -8.42 -31.95
N GLU A 136 35.32 -9.48 -32.12
CA GLU A 136 35.19 -10.38 -33.27
C GLU A 136 34.14 -11.46 -32.97
N SER A 137 33.07 -11.53 -33.78
CA SER A 137 31.99 -12.50 -33.62
C SER A 137 31.26 -12.76 -34.94
N ASP A 138 30.51 -13.85 -34.99
CA ASP A 138 29.57 -14.13 -36.08
C ASP A 138 28.19 -13.52 -35.86
N VAL A 139 27.87 -13.15 -34.61
CA VAL A 139 26.57 -12.60 -34.22
C VAL A 139 26.70 -11.55 -33.11
N PHE A 140 25.85 -10.50 -33.16
CA PHE A 140 25.89 -9.33 -32.29
C PHE A 140 24.48 -8.85 -31.91
N GLY A 141 24.35 -8.37 -30.67
CA GLY A 141 23.14 -7.78 -30.09
C GLY A 141 23.04 -8.09 -28.60
N LEU A 142 22.02 -7.55 -27.92
CA LEU A 142 21.68 -8.02 -26.58
C LEU A 142 21.46 -9.55 -26.62
N PHE A 143 20.70 -9.99 -27.62
CA PHE A 143 20.59 -11.38 -28.06
C PHE A 143 21.37 -11.55 -29.36
N GLY A 144 22.20 -12.58 -29.43
CA GLY A 144 22.81 -13.02 -30.69
C GLY A 144 21.76 -13.72 -31.56
N ALA A 145 21.18 -14.82 -31.08
CA ALA A 145 20.16 -15.57 -31.83
C ALA A 145 18.93 -15.95 -31.00
N THR A 146 17.74 -15.75 -31.57
CA THR A 146 16.46 -16.04 -30.91
C THR A 146 15.56 -16.95 -31.74
N GLY A 147 14.86 -17.86 -31.09
CA GLY A 147 13.77 -18.67 -31.67
C GLY A 147 12.40 -18.35 -31.07
N GLY A 148 12.35 -17.89 -29.82
CA GLY A 148 11.12 -17.47 -29.15
C GLY A 148 10.81 -15.99 -29.36
N LYS A 149 9.65 -15.56 -28.86
CA LYS A 149 9.18 -14.17 -28.99
C LYS A 149 9.94 -13.24 -28.05
N ILE A 150 10.33 -12.06 -28.55
CA ILE A 150 10.79 -10.95 -27.71
C ILE A 150 9.73 -9.83 -27.79
N SER A 151 9.27 -9.34 -26.64
CA SER A 151 8.26 -8.28 -26.62
C SER A 151 8.42 -7.25 -25.53
N ASN A 152 7.85 -6.06 -25.76
CA ASN A 152 7.73 -4.97 -24.77
C ASN A 152 9.06 -4.63 -24.08
N LEU A 153 10.14 -4.55 -24.86
CA LEU A 153 11.49 -4.34 -24.32
C LEU A 153 12.10 -3.05 -24.87
N ASN A 154 12.56 -2.19 -23.98
CA ASN A 154 13.28 -0.98 -24.33
C ASN A 154 14.78 -1.20 -24.08
N LEU A 155 15.60 -0.85 -25.07
CA LEU A 155 17.04 -0.67 -24.90
C LEU A 155 17.36 0.81 -25.02
N ASP A 156 18.13 1.32 -24.07
CA ASP A 156 18.64 2.69 -24.13
C ASP A 156 20.17 2.72 -24.07
N THR A 157 20.78 3.45 -24.99
CA THR A 157 22.24 3.56 -25.11
C THR A 157 22.88 2.19 -25.39
N VAL A 158 22.91 1.81 -26.66
CA VAL A 158 23.49 0.55 -27.14
C VAL A 158 24.74 0.84 -27.96
N SER A 159 25.90 0.38 -27.52
CA SER A 159 27.19 0.53 -28.20
C SER A 159 27.70 -0.83 -28.68
N ILE A 160 27.93 -0.96 -29.99
CA ILE A 160 28.44 -2.18 -30.60
C ILE A 160 29.61 -1.82 -31.51
N HIS A 161 30.81 -2.31 -31.19
CA HIS A 161 32.00 -2.20 -32.03
C HIS A 161 32.43 -3.61 -32.44
N GLY A 162 32.00 -4.04 -33.62
CA GLY A 162 32.10 -5.42 -34.08
C GLY A 162 33.00 -5.62 -35.30
N VAL A 163 33.61 -6.81 -35.38
CA VAL A 163 34.31 -7.34 -36.54
C VAL A 163 33.68 -8.67 -36.93
N ALA A 164 33.17 -8.78 -38.15
CA ALA A 164 32.62 -10.02 -38.66
C ALA A 164 33.68 -11.12 -38.74
N LYS A 165 33.34 -12.32 -38.30
CA LYS A 165 34.20 -13.50 -38.32
C LYS A 165 34.22 -14.17 -39.70
N ILE A 166 35.31 -14.89 -40.02
CA ILE A 166 35.32 -15.85 -41.12
C ILE A 166 34.84 -17.22 -40.61
N ALA A 167 33.72 -17.70 -41.14
CA ALA A 167 33.17 -19.03 -40.87
C ALA A 167 33.00 -19.79 -42.18
N SER A 168 33.51 -21.03 -42.25
CA SER A 168 33.45 -21.88 -43.45
C SER A 168 33.95 -21.20 -44.75
N GLY A 169 34.91 -20.27 -44.64
CA GLY A 169 35.46 -19.51 -45.77
C GLY A 169 34.67 -18.26 -46.18
N TYR A 170 33.58 -17.95 -45.47
CA TYR A 170 32.72 -16.81 -45.72
C TYR A 170 32.80 -15.78 -44.60
N VAL A 171 32.58 -14.51 -44.93
CA VAL A 171 32.38 -13.47 -43.91
C VAL A 171 30.96 -13.61 -43.36
N VAL A 172 30.87 -13.81 -42.05
CA VAL A 172 29.63 -13.93 -41.28
C VAL A 172 29.66 -12.92 -40.13
N GLY A 173 28.64 -12.09 -40.07
CA GLY A 173 28.49 -11.07 -39.03
C GLY A 173 27.07 -10.55 -39.08
N ILE A 174 26.21 -11.12 -38.25
CA ILE A 174 24.80 -10.76 -38.17
C ILE A 174 24.61 -9.87 -36.95
N ALA A 175 24.23 -8.61 -37.14
CA ALA A 175 24.20 -7.63 -36.07
C ALA A 175 22.86 -6.90 -35.99
N GLY A 176 22.29 -6.88 -34.79
CA GLY A 176 21.20 -5.99 -34.39
C GLY A 176 21.51 -5.37 -33.04
N GLY A 177 21.00 -4.16 -32.76
CA GLY A 177 21.09 -3.61 -31.41
C GLY A 177 20.38 -4.49 -30.39
N LEU A 178 19.23 -5.06 -30.78
CA LEU A 178 18.46 -5.99 -29.96
C LEU A 178 18.79 -7.45 -30.27
N VAL A 179 18.61 -7.88 -31.53
CA VAL A 179 18.83 -9.28 -31.96
C VAL A 179 19.72 -9.37 -33.18
N GLY A 180 20.74 -10.22 -33.17
CA GLY A 180 21.48 -10.58 -34.38
C GLY A 180 20.57 -11.30 -35.39
N SER A 181 20.25 -12.57 -35.13
CA SER A 181 19.36 -13.38 -35.97
C SER A 181 18.12 -13.83 -35.20
N SER A 182 16.93 -13.57 -35.74
CA SER A 182 15.68 -14.03 -35.14
C SER A 182 14.93 -15.00 -36.05
N ALA A 183 14.45 -16.08 -35.45
CA ALA A 183 13.42 -16.98 -35.97
C ALA A 183 12.11 -16.90 -35.16
N GLY A 184 12.01 -15.94 -34.23
CA GLY A 184 10.81 -15.60 -33.46
C GLY A 184 10.33 -14.17 -33.70
N SER A 185 9.08 -13.87 -33.35
CA SER A 185 8.52 -12.52 -33.47
C SER A 185 9.16 -11.51 -32.52
N ILE A 186 9.28 -10.27 -32.98
CA ILE A 186 9.77 -9.13 -32.20
C ILE A 186 8.65 -8.08 -32.16
N GLU A 187 8.12 -7.78 -30.98
CA GLU A 187 6.92 -6.95 -30.86
C GLU A 187 7.07 -5.85 -29.81
N ASN A 188 6.78 -4.61 -30.18
CA ASN A 188 6.83 -3.47 -29.25
C ASN A 188 8.20 -3.36 -28.57
N CYS A 189 9.27 -3.49 -29.37
CA CYS A 189 10.65 -3.38 -28.90
C CYS A 189 11.31 -2.14 -29.47
N HIS A 190 12.03 -1.41 -28.63
CA HIS A 190 12.55 -0.10 -28.96
C HIS A 190 14.03 0.00 -28.60
N VAL A 191 14.85 0.53 -29.50
CA VAL A 191 16.28 0.80 -29.26
C VAL A 191 16.54 2.30 -29.45
N THR A 192 16.97 2.99 -28.40
CA THR A 192 17.37 4.40 -28.44
C THR A 192 18.86 4.55 -28.20
N GLY A 193 19.47 5.57 -28.80
CA GLY A 193 20.90 5.85 -28.61
C GLY A 193 21.81 4.75 -29.15
N LEU A 194 21.45 4.14 -30.29
CA LEU A 194 22.31 3.15 -30.94
C LEU A 194 23.58 3.81 -31.50
N ALA A 195 24.74 3.24 -31.20
CA ALA A 195 26.01 3.53 -31.83
C ALA A 195 26.66 2.20 -32.25
N MET A 196 26.52 1.85 -33.53
CA MET A 196 27.01 0.59 -34.07
C MET A 196 28.10 0.83 -35.12
N ASP A 197 29.29 0.31 -34.85
CA ASP A 197 30.45 0.32 -35.72
C ASP A 197 30.78 -1.13 -36.14
N MET A 198 30.48 -1.46 -37.39
CA MET A 198 30.75 -2.77 -37.95
C MET A 198 31.88 -2.72 -38.98
N SER A 199 32.66 -3.79 -39.02
CA SER A 199 33.67 -4.00 -40.05
C SER A 199 33.76 -5.47 -40.41
N ALA A 200 34.35 -5.75 -41.57
CA ALA A 200 34.54 -7.10 -42.06
C ALA A 200 35.95 -7.27 -42.66
N PRO A 201 36.50 -8.50 -42.62
CA PRO A 201 37.74 -8.84 -43.30
C PRO A 201 37.70 -8.46 -44.79
N SER A 202 38.81 -7.91 -45.29
CA SER A 202 38.97 -7.50 -46.69
C SER A 202 38.86 -8.69 -47.65
N ASN A 203 39.41 -9.83 -47.24
CA ASN A 203 39.40 -11.09 -47.99
C ASN A 203 38.18 -11.93 -47.59
N GLY A 204 37.45 -12.45 -48.57
CA GLY A 204 36.29 -13.32 -48.33
C GLY A 204 34.98 -12.74 -48.88
N TYR A 205 34.15 -13.65 -49.38
CA TYR A 205 32.79 -13.36 -49.85
C TYR A 205 31.86 -13.23 -48.65
N ALA A 206 31.03 -12.18 -48.63
CA ALA A 206 30.03 -11.98 -47.60
C ALA A 206 28.80 -12.84 -47.90
N ALA A 207 28.62 -13.93 -47.13
CA ALA A 207 27.49 -14.83 -47.28
C ALA A 207 26.33 -14.44 -46.35
N ALA A 208 26.64 -14.08 -45.10
CA ALA A 208 25.67 -13.71 -44.07
C ALA A 208 26.21 -12.52 -43.26
N TYR A 209 26.34 -11.38 -43.93
CA TYR A 209 26.75 -10.12 -43.31
C TYR A 209 25.58 -9.14 -43.39
N TRP A 210 24.76 -9.17 -42.34
CA TRP A 210 23.49 -8.47 -42.26
C TRP A 210 23.47 -7.61 -41.00
N VAL A 211 23.33 -6.30 -41.19
CA VAL A 211 23.43 -5.31 -40.12
C VAL A 211 22.14 -4.51 -40.10
N GLY A 212 21.41 -4.59 -39.00
CA GLY A 212 20.23 -3.79 -38.72
C GLY A 212 20.39 -3.03 -37.41
N GLY A 213 19.68 -1.91 -37.24
CA GLY A 213 19.70 -1.22 -35.95
C GLY A 213 18.95 -1.97 -34.86
N LEU A 214 17.85 -2.64 -35.21
CA LEU A 214 17.08 -3.47 -34.29
C LEU A 214 17.44 -4.96 -34.44
N VAL A 215 17.32 -5.48 -35.65
CA VAL A 215 17.50 -6.91 -35.96
C VAL A 215 18.46 -7.08 -37.14
N GLY A 216 19.46 -7.95 -37.05
CA GLY A 216 20.32 -8.23 -38.21
C GLY A 216 19.58 -8.96 -39.33
N ALA A 217 18.92 -10.07 -39.00
CA ALA A 217 18.05 -10.81 -39.91
C ALA A 217 16.83 -11.41 -39.20
N LEU A 218 15.68 -11.38 -39.85
CA LEU A 218 14.46 -12.09 -39.43
C LEU A 218 14.13 -13.16 -40.47
N ASP A 219 14.04 -14.43 -40.04
CA ASP A 219 13.65 -15.56 -40.89
C ASP A 219 12.39 -16.27 -40.35
N GLY A 220 11.83 -17.17 -41.17
CA GLY A 220 10.58 -17.88 -40.89
C GLY A 220 9.33 -17.03 -41.14
N ALA A 221 8.17 -17.61 -40.85
CA ALA A 221 6.88 -16.94 -40.97
C ALA A 221 6.58 -16.08 -39.73
N GLN A 222 7.48 -15.13 -39.44
CA GLN A 222 7.49 -14.31 -38.22
C GLN A 222 7.27 -12.82 -38.52
N LEU A 223 7.11 -12.03 -37.47
CA LEU A 223 6.74 -10.61 -37.55
C LEU A 223 7.64 -9.73 -36.69
N ILE A 224 8.09 -8.59 -37.25
CA ILE A 224 8.47 -7.41 -36.47
C ILE A 224 7.26 -6.46 -36.43
N ASN A 225 6.75 -6.13 -35.26
CA ASN A 225 5.57 -5.27 -35.11
C ASN A 225 5.77 -4.17 -34.07
N GLU A 226 5.33 -2.95 -34.38
CA GLU A 226 5.36 -1.82 -33.44
C GLU A 226 6.75 -1.53 -32.84
N CYS A 227 7.82 -1.78 -33.61
CA CYS A 227 9.17 -1.60 -33.13
C CYS A 227 9.80 -0.28 -33.60
N SER A 228 10.81 0.21 -32.86
CA SER A 228 11.55 1.39 -33.29
C SER A 228 13.04 1.33 -33.00
N VAL A 229 13.82 2.03 -33.81
CA VAL A 229 15.24 2.25 -33.53
C VAL A 229 15.65 3.68 -33.84
N SER A 230 16.53 4.26 -33.02
CA SER A 230 17.18 5.55 -33.29
C SER A 230 18.68 5.50 -32.97
N GLY A 231 19.47 6.24 -33.74
CA GLY A 231 20.92 6.34 -33.53
C GLY A 231 21.73 6.33 -34.83
N SER A 232 22.83 5.57 -34.84
CA SER A 232 23.75 5.51 -35.98
C SER A 232 24.34 4.12 -36.20
N ILE A 233 24.55 3.78 -37.48
CA ILE A 233 25.27 2.60 -37.94
C ILE A 233 26.39 3.07 -38.87
N THR A 234 27.60 2.62 -38.62
CA THR A 234 28.77 2.81 -39.49
C THR A 234 29.31 1.45 -39.91
N GLU A 235 29.36 1.19 -41.22
CA GLU A 235 29.93 -0.04 -41.79
C GLU A 235 31.18 0.28 -42.62
N LYS A 236 32.32 -0.27 -42.23
CA LYS A 236 33.65 0.15 -42.71
C LYS A 236 34.16 -0.64 -43.92
N ALA A 237 33.54 -1.77 -44.29
CA ALA A 237 34.00 -2.66 -45.35
C ALA A 237 33.34 -2.42 -46.72
N GLY A 238 32.17 -1.80 -46.78
CA GLY A 238 31.33 -1.65 -47.97
C GLY A 238 30.66 -2.94 -48.42
N LYS A 239 30.42 -3.89 -47.50
CA LYS A 239 29.92 -5.25 -47.80
C LYS A 239 28.55 -5.51 -47.15
N GLY A 240 27.80 -6.45 -47.71
CA GLY A 240 26.64 -7.07 -47.04
C GLY A 240 25.30 -6.36 -47.26
N SER A 241 24.43 -6.45 -46.26
CA SER A 241 23.11 -5.81 -46.25
C SER A 241 22.95 -4.98 -44.99
N ILE A 242 22.74 -3.68 -45.15
CA ILE A 242 22.74 -2.73 -44.03
C ILE A 242 21.43 -1.94 -44.06
N GLY A 243 20.61 -2.09 -43.03
CA GLY A 243 19.38 -1.31 -42.87
C GLY A 243 19.35 -0.57 -41.54
N GLY A 244 18.67 0.56 -41.50
CA GLY A 244 18.48 1.27 -40.24
C GLY A 244 17.69 0.46 -39.21
N LEU A 245 16.62 -0.25 -39.61
CA LEU A 245 15.89 -1.19 -38.75
C LEU A 245 16.45 -2.60 -38.85
N ILE A 246 16.57 -3.13 -40.08
CA ILE A 246 16.88 -4.53 -40.34
C ILE A 246 17.85 -4.74 -41.51
N GLY A 247 18.80 -5.65 -41.37
CA GLY A 247 19.73 -6.01 -42.45
C GLY A 247 19.06 -6.77 -43.58
N GLU A 248 18.46 -7.93 -43.28
CA GLU A 248 17.76 -8.79 -44.25
C GLU A 248 16.42 -9.30 -43.72
N LEU A 249 15.39 -9.29 -44.59
CA LEU A 249 14.07 -9.85 -44.31
C LEU A 249 13.86 -11.16 -45.07
N GLY A 250 13.59 -12.22 -44.33
CA GLY A 250 13.33 -13.58 -44.84
C GLY A 250 12.03 -13.67 -45.64
N LYS A 251 11.87 -14.80 -46.34
CA LYS A 251 10.83 -14.99 -47.38
C LYS A 251 9.39 -14.87 -46.86
N ALA A 252 9.10 -15.45 -45.71
CA ALA A 252 7.75 -15.42 -45.13
C ALA A 252 7.60 -14.36 -44.04
N ALA A 253 8.66 -13.58 -43.80
CA ALA A 253 8.73 -12.63 -42.71
C ALA A 253 8.03 -11.31 -43.06
N LYS A 254 7.47 -10.68 -42.04
CA LYS A 254 6.68 -9.45 -42.17
C LYS A 254 7.20 -8.37 -41.24
N ILE A 255 7.00 -7.12 -41.63
CA ILE A 255 7.24 -5.96 -40.77
C ILE A 255 6.04 -5.03 -40.83
N THR A 256 5.50 -4.67 -39.67
CA THR A 256 4.37 -3.75 -39.57
C THR A 256 4.60 -2.68 -38.51
N TYR A 257 4.06 -1.49 -38.75
CA TYR A 257 3.94 -0.42 -37.75
C TYR A 257 5.26 -0.06 -37.07
N SER A 258 6.37 -0.19 -37.78
CA SER A 258 7.73 -0.02 -37.24
C SER A 258 8.48 1.14 -37.90
N ARG A 259 9.41 1.75 -37.17
CA ARG A 259 10.13 2.96 -37.61
C ARG A 259 11.64 2.93 -37.37
N SER A 260 12.39 3.63 -38.21
CA SER A 260 13.84 3.78 -38.11
C SER A 260 14.25 5.25 -38.21
N ASP A 261 14.90 5.76 -37.17
CA ASP A 261 15.59 7.06 -37.18
C ASP A 261 17.11 6.85 -37.00
N VAL A 262 17.68 6.08 -37.91
CA VAL A 262 19.09 5.68 -37.87
C VAL A 262 19.85 6.32 -39.01
N THR A 263 20.89 7.08 -38.69
CA THR A 263 21.86 7.53 -39.69
C THR A 263 22.76 6.37 -40.08
N VAL A 264 22.75 5.99 -41.35
CA VAL A 264 23.50 4.84 -41.88
C VAL A 264 24.66 5.33 -42.75
N ASN A 265 25.89 5.03 -42.34
CA ASN A 265 27.11 5.41 -43.02
C ASN A 265 27.92 4.18 -43.44
N VAL A 266 27.92 3.85 -44.72
CA VAL A 266 28.62 2.68 -45.25
C VAL A 266 29.73 3.13 -46.18
N LYS A 267 30.89 2.46 -46.14
CA LYS A 267 31.95 2.72 -47.12
C LYS A 267 31.44 2.46 -48.54
N ALA A 268 31.60 3.43 -49.43
CA ALA A 268 31.28 3.27 -50.85
C ALA A 268 32.27 2.29 -51.52
N ASP A 269 31.81 1.11 -51.91
CA ASP A 269 32.59 0.11 -52.64
C ASP A 269 31.70 -0.72 -53.59
N SER A 270 31.89 -0.56 -54.90
CA SER A 270 31.12 -1.30 -55.90
C SER A 270 31.45 -2.80 -55.93
N ARG A 271 32.62 -3.21 -55.45
CA ARG A 271 33.03 -4.63 -55.38
C ARG A 271 32.52 -5.31 -54.11
N GLY A 272 32.26 -4.52 -53.07
CA GLY A 272 31.70 -5.02 -51.82
C GLY A 272 30.21 -5.35 -51.92
N GLY A 273 29.50 -4.72 -52.86
CA GLY A 273 28.13 -5.08 -53.22
C GLY A 273 27.09 -4.75 -52.13
N ALA A 274 27.41 -3.85 -51.20
CA ALA A 274 26.52 -3.51 -50.10
C ALA A 274 25.18 -2.94 -50.59
N ASN A 275 24.07 -3.48 -50.06
CA ASN A 275 22.73 -2.91 -50.19
C ASN A 275 22.42 -2.13 -48.91
N VAL A 276 22.19 -0.83 -49.03
CA VAL A 276 22.10 0.08 -47.89
C VAL A 276 20.78 0.85 -47.91
N GLY A 277 19.95 0.69 -46.87
CA GLY A 277 18.68 1.39 -46.74
C GLY A 277 18.49 2.06 -45.38
N GLY A 278 17.71 3.14 -45.34
CA GLY A 278 17.37 3.80 -44.07
C GLY A 278 16.44 2.96 -43.19
N PHE A 279 15.70 2.01 -43.78
CA PHE A 279 14.87 1.04 -43.08
C PHE A 279 15.43 -0.37 -43.18
N ILE A 280 15.64 -0.87 -44.39
CA ILE A 280 16.05 -2.25 -44.67
C ILE A 280 17.20 -2.30 -45.67
N GLY A 281 18.17 -3.20 -45.46
CA GLY A 281 19.20 -3.45 -46.46
C GLY A 281 18.62 -4.09 -47.72
N LYS A 282 18.08 -5.30 -47.62
CA LYS A 282 17.37 -5.98 -48.72
C LYS A 282 16.41 -7.08 -48.23
N GLY A 283 15.54 -7.55 -49.11
CA GLY A 283 14.79 -8.81 -48.90
C GLY A 283 15.57 -10.07 -49.30
N ASN A 284 14.99 -11.22 -49.00
CA ASN A 284 15.42 -12.54 -49.48
C ASN A 284 14.26 -13.31 -50.14
N GLY A 285 13.23 -12.58 -50.56
CA GLY A 285 11.98 -13.08 -51.14
C GLY A 285 12.07 -13.34 -52.64
N LYS A 286 11.27 -14.29 -53.14
CA LYS A 286 10.87 -14.27 -54.56
C LYS A 286 9.66 -13.33 -54.70
N THR A 287 8.84 -13.55 -55.71
CA THR A 287 7.52 -12.94 -55.90
C THR A 287 6.50 -13.48 -54.88
N ASP A 288 6.89 -13.53 -53.62
CA ASP A 288 6.05 -13.99 -52.54
C ASP A 288 5.23 -12.80 -52.05
N ALA A 289 3.90 -12.91 -52.14
CA ALA A 289 3.01 -11.86 -51.67
C ALA A 289 3.10 -11.65 -50.15
N GLU A 290 3.66 -12.62 -49.41
CA GLU A 290 3.74 -12.61 -47.95
C GLU A 290 4.97 -11.86 -47.41
N THR A 291 6.02 -11.60 -48.22
CA THR A 291 7.16 -10.77 -47.81
C THR A 291 6.75 -9.29 -47.79
N ILE A 292 6.12 -8.86 -46.71
CA ILE A 292 5.46 -7.54 -46.62
C ILE A 292 6.15 -6.64 -45.61
N ILE A 293 6.47 -5.42 -46.02
CA ILE A 293 6.73 -4.29 -45.13
C ILE A 293 5.58 -3.32 -45.29
N ARG A 294 4.84 -3.06 -44.21
CA ARG A 294 3.61 -2.27 -44.26
C ARG A 294 3.54 -1.26 -43.13
N ASN A 295 3.09 -0.03 -43.43
CA ASN A 295 2.87 1.01 -42.42
C ASN A 295 4.16 1.28 -41.64
N CYS A 296 5.26 1.54 -42.35
CA CYS A 296 6.59 1.72 -41.77
C CYS A 296 7.27 2.97 -42.30
N TYR A 297 8.26 3.50 -41.58
CA TYR A 297 9.01 4.66 -42.08
C TYR A 297 10.48 4.71 -41.67
N ALA A 298 11.27 5.45 -42.45
CA ALA A 298 12.67 5.75 -42.14
C ALA A 298 13.00 7.25 -42.29
N THR A 299 13.65 7.84 -41.30
CA THR A 299 13.96 9.28 -41.26
C THR A 299 15.45 9.61 -41.31
N GLY A 300 16.31 8.66 -40.93
CA GLY A 300 17.76 8.87 -40.88
C GLY A 300 18.43 8.93 -42.26
N ASN A 301 19.50 9.71 -42.37
CA ASN A 301 20.27 9.86 -43.61
C ASN A 301 21.03 8.58 -43.97
N VAL A 302 21.18 8.31 -45.26
CA VAL A 302 21.83 7.10 -45.77
C VAL A 302 22.99 7.48 -46.70
N THR A 303 24.19 6.99 -46.40
CA THR A 303 25.40 7.33 -47.15
C THR A 303 26.20 6.08 -47.54
N GLY A 304 26.64 6.04 -48.80
CA GLY A 304 27.58 5.06 -49.33
C GLY A 304 27.01 3.64 -49.52
N GLY A 305 27.89 2.64 -49.61
CA GLY A 305 27.56 1.30 -50.13
C GLY A 305 27.64 1.20 -51.66
N ALA A 306 27.19 0.08 -52.21
CA ALA A 306 27.08 -0.11 -53.66
C ALA A 306 25.74 0.42 -54.18
N TYR A 307 24.65 0.00 -53.53
CA TYR A 307 23.28 0.37 -53.84
C TYR A 307 22.64 1.01 -52.61
N THR A 308 22.05 2.18 -52.77
CA THR A 308 21.59 2.99 -51.63
C THR A 308 20.20 3.54 -51.86
N GLY A 309 19.27 3.25 -50.96
CA GLY A 309 17.92 3.83 -50.98
C GLY A 309 17.58 4.51 -49.65
N GLY A 310 16.71 5.52 -49.70
CA GLY A 310 16.24 6.19 -48.48
C GLY A 310 15.45 5.27 -47.56
N PHE A 311 14.74 4.28 -48.13
CA PHE A 311 14.00 3.25 -47.39
C PHE A 311 14.68 1.88 -47.48
N ALA A 312 14.86 1.36 -48.70
CA ALA A 312 15.45 0.04 -48.93
C ALA A 312 16.71 0.11 -49.80
N GLY A 313 17.75 -0.64 -49.44
CA GLY A 313 18.92 -0.78 -50.31
C GLY A 313 18.58 -1.49 -51.61
N GLY A 314 17.93 -2.66 -51.52
CA GLY A 314 17.43 -3.39 -52.68
C GLY A 314 16.11 -4.12 -52.44
N LEU A 315 15.28 -4.26 -53.49
CA LEU A 315 13.97 -4.91 -53.38
C LEU A 315 14.05 -6.41 -53.05
N TRP A 316 14.66 -7.25 -53.88
CA TRP A 316 14.81 -8.69 -53.61
C TRP A 316 13.53 -9.38 -53.06
N GLY A 317 12.42 -9.21 -53.78
CA GLY A 317 11.11 -9.78 -53.44
C GLY A 317 10.27 -9.02 -52.41
N LEU A 318 10.73 -7.87 -51.91
CA LEU A 318 9.97 -7.08 -50.95
C LEU A 318 8.68 -6.49 -51.55
N ASN A 319 7.59 -6.55 -50.79
CA ASN A 319 6.36 -5.79 -51.05
C ASN A 319 6.22 -4.67 -50.01
N ILE A 320 6.51 -3.45 -50.42
CA ILE A 320 6.55 -2.28 -49.55
C ILE A 320 5.23 -1.49 -49.73
N LYS A 321 4.47 -1.34 -48.65
CA LYS A 321 3.13 -0.74 -48.69
C LYS A 321 2.96 0.32 -47.62
N ASN A 322 2.38 1.46 -47.98
CA ASN A 322 2.03 2.50 -47.01
C ASN A 322 3.24 2.95 -46.18
N CYS A 323 4.37 3.15 -46.84
CA CYS A 323 5.64 3.50 -46.20
C CYS A 323 6.16 4.85 -46.67
N TYR A 324 7.00 5.50 -45.85
CA TYR A 324 7.72 6.68 -46.29
C TYR A 324 9.18 6.72 -45.85
N ALA A 325 9.97 7.52 -46.58
CA ALA A 325 11.32 7.89 -46.17
C ALA A 325 11.52 9.40 -46.23
N SER A 326 12.26 9.96 -45.27
CA SER A 326 12.62 11.39 -45.27
C SER A 326 14.11 11.67 -45.19
N GLY A 327 14.92 10.64 -44.97
CA GLY A 327 16.37 10.75 -44.92
C GLY A 327 16.99 11.07 -46.28
N ASN A 328 18.02 11.91 -46.30
CA ASN A 328 18.77 12.18 -47.53
C ASN A 328 19.67 11.00 -47.90
N VAL A 329 19.91 10.84 -49.19
CA VAL A 329 20.72 9.74 -49.74
C VAL A 329 21.94 10.29 -50.45
N SER A 330 23.14 9.73 -50.19
CA SER A 330 24.36 10.20 -50.84
C SER A 330 25.45 9.14 -51.06
N GLN A 331 26.36 9.43 -52.00
CA GLN A 331 27.68 8.79 -52.19
C GLN A 331 27.71 7.27 -52.48
N ALA A 332 26.67 6.69 -53.07
CA ALA A 332 26.67 5.29 -53.50
C ALA A 332 27.64 5.00 -54.66
N ALA A 333 28.33 3.86 -54.61
CA ALA A 333 29.34 3.49 -55.61
C ALA A 333 28.76 3.03 -56.96
N ALA A 334 27.52 2.51 -57.00
CA ALA A 334 26.88 2.02 -58.23
C ALA A 334 25.57 2.75 -58.54
N ALA A 335 24.58 2.71 -57.64
CA ALA A 335 23.30 3.38 -57.83
C ALA A 335 22.71 3.91 -56.52
N MET A 336 21.96 5.00 -56.60
CA MET A 336 21.16 5.48 -55.48
C MET A 336 19.80 6.04 -55.88
N ALA A 337 18.84 5.96 -54.95
CA ALA A 337 17.51 6.53 -55.10
C ALA A 337 16.98 7.08 -53.77
N SER A 338 16.00 7.97 -53.82
CA SER A 338 15.38 8.54 -52.61
C SER A 338 14.52 7.56 -51.81
N PHE A 339 14.13 6.41 -52.40
CA PHE A 339 13.35 5.37 -51.74
C PHE A 339 14.01 3.98 -51.86
N VAL A 340 14.22 3.45 -53.07
CA VAL A 340 14.84 2.11 -53.25
C VAL A 340 16.04 2.11 -54.20
N GLY A 341 17.21 1.72 -53.69
CA GLY A 341 18.50 1.86 -54.39
C GLY A 341 18.72 0.93 -55.59
N THR A 342 18.15 -0.28 -55.55
CA THR A 342 18.22 -1.25 -56.66
C THR A 342 17.04 -2.23 -56.65
N ASP A 343 16.71 -2.79 -57.82
CA ASP A 343 15.97 -4.05 -57.90
C ASP A 343 16.94 -5.25 -57.76
N ALA A 344 16.44 -6.46 -57.63
CA ALA A 344 17.24 -7.68 -57.68
C ALA A 344 17.94 -7.85 -59.05
N SER A 345 19.10 -8.49 -59.06
CA SER A 345 19.74 -8.88 -60.32
C SER A 345 19.07 -10.10 -60.96
N ASP A 346 18.41 -10.94 -60.16
CA ASP A 346 17.65 -12.12 -60.61
C ASP A 346 16.22 -11.72 -61.01
N SER A 347 15.78 -12.12 -62.20
CA SER A 347 14.46 -11.80 -62.75
C SER A 347 13.30 -12.41 -61.96
N ASN A 348 13.54 -13.38 -61.09
CA ASN A 348 12.52 -14.03 -60.27
C ASN A 348 12.32 -13.38 -58.89
N TYR A 349 13.11 -12.35 -58.57
CA TYR A 349 13.15 -11.71 -57.25
C TYR A 349 12.60 -10.27 -57.33
N TYR A 350 11.54 -10.07 -58.11
CA TYR A 350 10.82 -8.80 -58.19
C TYR A 350 9.82 -8.64 -57.05
N GLY A 351 9.52 -7.39 -56.72
CA GLY A 351 8.62 -7.02 -55.63
C GLY A 351 7.59 -5.98 -56.07
N SER A 352 7.07 -5.23 -55.11
CA SER A 352 6.13 -4.13 -55.36
C SER A 352 6.31 -2.98 -54.38
N ILE A 353 5.99 -1.77 -54.81
CA ILE A 353 5.94 -0.56 -53.98
C ILE A 353 4.59 0.10 -54.19
N THR A 354 3.81 0.27 -53.12
CA THR A 354 2.43 0.78 -53.22
C THR A 354 2.14 1.81 -52.14
N ASN A 355 1.48 2.91 -52.51
CA ASN A 355 1.05 3.96 -51.56
C ASN A 355 2.21 4.51 -50.72
N CYS A 356 3.38 4.69 -51.32
CA CYS A 356 4.60 5.11 -50.61
C CYS A 356 5.07 6.48 -51.06
N PHE A 357 5.74 7.23 -50.20
CA PHE A 357 6.34 8.49 -50.60
C PHE A 357 7.72 8.74 -50.00
N THR A 358 8.44 9.71 -50.55
CA THR A 358 9.72 10.15 -50.00
C THR A 358 9.89 11.66 -50.08
N THR A 359 10.36 12.25 -48.99
CA THR A 359 10.78 13.65 -48.90
C THR A 359 12.31 13.80 -48.91
N GLY A 360 13.04 12.69 -48.84
CA GLY A 360 14.50 12.66 -48.83
C GLY A 360 15.11 13.08 -50.16
N ILE A 361 16.21 13.84 -50.10
CA ILE A 361 16.89 14.36 -51.29
C ILE A 361 18.10 13.50 -51.63
N VAL A 362 18.25 13.20 -52.92
CA VAL A 362 19.40 12.47 -53.46
C VAL A 362 20.51 13.46 -53.82
N THR A 363 21.66 13.33 -53.17
CA THR A 363 22.79 14.25 -53.34
C THR A 363 24.12 13.52 -53.57
N GLY A 364 25.11 14.21 -54.12
CA GLY A 364 26.43 13.63 -54.40
C GLY A 364 26.52 12.85 -55.71
N SER A 365 27.66 12.19 -55.90
CA SER A 365 28.02 11.48 -57.14
C SER A 365 27.72 9.99 -57.03
N SER A 366 27.06 9.45 -58.05
CA SER A 366 26.95 8.01 -58.34
C SER A 366 26.72 7.83 -59.83
N PRO A 367 27.18 6.72 -60.44
CA PRO A 367 26.94 6.45 -61.86
C PRO A 367 25.47 6.50 -62.25
N PHE A 368 24.58 6.00 -61.38
CA PHE A 368 23.14 5.99 -61.60
C PHE A 368 22.40 6.63 -60.42
N ARG A 369 21.49 7.56 -60.73
CA ARG A 369 20.65 8.25 -59.76
C ARG A 369 19.21 8.18 -60.21
N TYR A 370 18.31 7.95 -59.26
CA TYR A 370 16.88 7.78 -59.50
C TYR A 370 16.10 8.67 -58.55
N ALA A 371 15.00 9.25 -59.04
CA ALA A 371 14.20 10.19 -58.26
C ALA A 371 13.39 9.52 -57.16
N PHE A 372 13.00 8.24 -57.33
CA PHE A 372 12.26 7.44 -56.35
C PHE A 372 12.89 6.06 -56.15
N ALA A 373 12.97 5.25 -57.20
CA ALA A 373 13.47 3.89 -57.13
C ALA A 373 14.21 3.51 -58.41
N GLU A 374 15.16 2.57 -58.33
CA GLU A 374 15.79 1.98 -59.50
C GLU A 374 14.73 1.35 -60.42
N GLN A 375 14.43 2.02 -61.53
CA GLN A 375 13.67 1.46 -62.64
C GLN A 375 14.45 1.76 -63.93
N SER A 376 15.03 0.73 -64.51
CA SER A 376 15.63 0.73 -65.84
C SER A 376 14.74 -0.05 -66.81
N SER A 377 15.10 -0.11 -68.10
CA SER A 377 14.35 -0.93 -69.07
C SER A 377 14.31 -2.42 -68.71
N ALA A 378 15.27 -2.91 -67.90
CA ALA A 378 15.37 -4.30 -67.46
C ALA A 378 14.62 -4.60 -66.15
N THR A 379 14.23 -3.58 -65.39
CA THR A 379 13.66 -3.72 -64.02
C THR A 379 12.23 -3.22 -63.88
N LYS A 380 11.53 -2.91 -65.01
CA LYS A 380 10.08 -2.62 -65.05
C LYS A 380 9.16 -3.72 -64.49
N ARG A 381 9.71 -4.85 -64.08
CA ARG A 381 8.98 -6.00 -63.53
C ARG A 381 8.47 -5.77 -62.11
N SER A 382 9.14 -4.92 -61.31
CA SER A 382 8.65 -4.55 -59.98
C SER A 382 7.66 -3.39 -60.10
N GLU A 383 6.42 -3.63 -59.66
CA GLU A 383 5.33 -2.66 -59.82
C GLU A 383 5.49 -1.51 -58.82
N ILE A 384 5.33 -0.27 -59.29
CA ILE A 384 5.32 0.94 -58.46
C ILE A 384 4.01 1.69 -58.73
N THR A 385 3.13 1.73 -57.73
CA THR A 385 1.76 2.24 -57.87
C THR A 385 1.43 3.20 -56.73
N ASN A 386 0.81 4.33 -57.07
CA ASN A 386 0.45 5.37 -56.10
C ASN A 386 1.65 5.85 -55.24
N CYS A 387 2.77 6.12 -55.90
CA CYS A 387 4.01 6.51 -55.23
C CYS A 387 4.47 7.91 -55.60
N TYR A 388 5.03 8.62 -54.62
CA TYR A 388 5.39 10.03 -54.77
C TYR A 388 6.81 10.34 -54.29
N PHE A 389 7.47 11.30 -54.94
CA PHE A 389 8.79 11.79 -54.52
C PHE A 389 8.86 13.32 -54.52
N ALA A 390 9.73 13.88 -53.69
CA ALA A 390 9.94 15.31 -53.57
C ALA A 390 10.38 15.94 -54.90
N VAL A 391 9.73 17.04 -55.30
CA VAL A 391 9.99 17.72 -56.59
C VAL A 391 11.47 18.11 -56.80
N GLU A 392 12.23 18.28 -55.73
CA GLU A 392 13.67 18.53 -55.75
C GLU A 392 14.47 17.41 -56.45
N ASN A 393 13.96 16.17 -56.46
CA ASN A 393 14.58 15.05 -57.17
C ASN A 393 14.15 14.97 -58.65
N LEU A 394 13.28 15.86 -59.16
CA LEU A 394 12.79 15.79 -60.55
C LEU A 394 13.92 15.83 -61.59
N GLY A 395 14.99 16.56 -61.31
CA GLY A 395 16.14 16.69 -62.21
C GLY A 395 16.94 15.40 -62.43
N ILE A 396 16.72 14.36 -61.62
CA ILE A 396 17.36 13.05 -61.76
C ILE A 396 16.36 11.94 -62.15
N LYS A 397 15.09 12.28 -62.38
CA LYS A 397 14.08 11.31 -62.80
C LYS A 397 14.37 10.79 -64.21
N ASN A 398 14.33 9.48 -64.38
CA ASN A 398 14.44 8.85 -65.70
C ASN A 398 13.07 8.47 -66.29
N GLN A 399 13.04 8.12 -67.58
CA GLN A 399 11.82 7.82 -68.35
C GLN A 399 11.07 6.54 -67.95
N ASN A 400 11.69 5.66 -67.18
CA ASN A 400 11.12 4.39 -66.73
C ASN A 400 10.55 4.47 -65.30
N GLU A 401 10.85 5.53 -64.55
CA GLU A 401 10.34 5.72 -63.20
C GLU A 401 8.85 6.07 -63.20
N SER A 402 8.05 5.27 -62.49
CA SER A 402 6.58 5.37 -62.47
C SER A 402 6.05 6.28 -61.36
N ALA A 403 6.85 6.58 -60.33
CA ALA A 403 6.46 7.47 -59.24
C ALA A 403 6.27 8.92 -59.73
N THR A 404 5.44 9.69 -59.03
CA THR A 404 5.04 11.06 -59.41
C THR A 404 5.71 12.09 -58.50
N GLU A 405 6.24 13.17 -59.06
CA GLU A 405 6.77 14.28 -58.28
C GLU A 405 5.65 15.02 -57.54
N LYS A 406 5.94 15.52 -56.34
CA LYS A 406 5.02 16.39 -55.60
C LYS A 406 5.79 17.40 -54.75
N PRO A 407 5.33 18.66 -54.64
CA PRO A 407 5.92 19.63 -53.71
C PRO A 407 5.80 19.16 -52.27
N GLN A 408 6.85 19.34 -51.47
CA GLN A 408 6.86 18.86 -50.08
C GLN A 408 5.79 19.52 -49.20
N ASP A 409 5.38 20.76 -49.51
CA ASP A 409 4.27 21.43 -48.81
C ASP A 409 2.92 20.75 -49.10
N GLU A 410 2.75 20.15 -50.28
CA GLU A 410 1.56 19.33 -50.58
C GLU A 410 1.63 17.96 -49.92
N MET A 411 2.84 17.42 -49.68
CA MET A 411 3.03 16.13 -49.01
C MET A 411 2.71 16.14 -47.51
N LYS A 412 2.17 17.26 -46.98
CA LYS A 412 1.85 17.44 -45.55
C LYS A 412 0.38 17.74 -45.30
N ASN A 413 -0.46 17.70 -46.33
CA ASN A 413 -1.87 18.07 -46.21
C ASN A 413 -2.80 16.85 -46.19
N GLU A 414 -4.03 17.07 -45.73
CA GLU A 414 -5.08 16.04 -45.64
C GLU A 414 -5.40 15.39 -46.98
N ALA A 415 -5.43 16.17 -48.06
CA ALA A 415 -5.71 15.67 -49.41
C ALA A 415 -4.65 14.67 -49.88
N PHE A 416 -3.40 14.83 -49.45
CA PHE A 416 -2.33 13.88 -49.76
C PHE A 416 -2.46 12.57 -48.97
N ALA A 417 -2.83 12.63 -47.69
CA ALA A 417 -3.15 11.42 -46.92
C ALA A 417 -4.30 10.64 -47.57
N ALA A 418 -5.36 11.34 -48.01
CA ALA A 418 -6.47 10.73 -48.74
C ALA A 418 -6.01 10.11 -50.09
N ALA A 419 -5.11 10.78 -50.82
CA ALA A 419 -4.55 10.23 -52.05
C ALA A 419 -3.73 8.94 -51.81
N LEU A 420 -2.96 8.88 -50.73
CA LEU A 420 -2.21 7.68 -50.34
C LEU A 420 -3.13 6.51 -49.93
N ASN A 421 -4.25 6.79 -49.27
CA ASN A 421 -5.26 5.76 -48.96
C ASN A 421 -6.05 5.31 -50.21
N GLY A 422 -6.17 6.17 -51.21
CA GLY A 422 -6.94 5.86 -52.42
C GLY A 422 -8.41 5.61 -52.07
N SER A 423 -8.94 4.45 -52.46
CA SER A 423 -10.30 4.01 -52.12
C SER A 423 -10.38 3.10 -50.89
N ASP A 424 -9.27 2.92 -50.17
CA ASP A 424 -9.17 2.01 -49.03
C ASP A 424 -8.55 2.73 -47.82
N ASP A 425 -9.41 3.23 -46.95
CA ASP A 425 -9.02 3.91 -45.70
C ASP A 425 -8.31 2.98 -44.70
N SER A 426 -8.33 1.65 -44.93
CA SER A 426 -7.57 0.70 -44.11
C SER A 426 -6.06 0.71 -44.41
N ASN A 427 -5.63 1.46 -45.44
CA ASN A 427 -4.22 1.66 -45.75
C ASN A 427 -3.45 2.37 -44.63
N GLY A 428 -4.13 3.00 -43.67
CA GLY A 428 -3.52 3.42 -42.41
C GLY A 428 -2.77 4.75 -42.45
N TRP A 429 -2.92 5.54 -43.52
CA TRP A 429 -2.51 6.93 -43.51
C TRP A 429 -3.58 7.78 -42.82
N SER A 430 -3.19 8.53 -41.79
CA SER A 430 -4.08 9.42 -41.05
C SER A 430 -3.59 10.85 -41.14
N PHE A 431 -4.51 11.82 -41.13
CA PHE A 431 -4.16 13.24 -40.98
C PHE A 431 -4.62 13.73 -39.60
N VAL A 432 -3.66 14.04 -38.74
CA VAL A 432 -3.92 14.49 -37.37
C VAL A 432 -3.15 15.78 -37.13
N ASN A 433 -3.84 16.84 -36.69
CA ASN A 433 -3.24 18.11 -36.28
C ASN A 433 -2.24 18.73 -37.29
N GLY A 434 -2.49 18.61 -38.59
CA GLY A 434 -1.61 19.19 -39.61
C GLY A 434 -0.45 18.29 -40.04
N GLN A 435 -0.43 17.02 -39.61
CA GLN A 435 0.60 16.04 -39.94
C GLN A 435 -0.03 14.80 -40.55
N ILE A 436 0.69 14.22 -41.52
CA ILE A 436 0.36 12.90 -42.06
C ILE A 436 1.08 11.88 -41.20
N LEU A 437 0.31 11.02 -40.54
CA LEU A 437 0.80 9.97 -39.68
C LEU A 437 0.70 8.64 -40.41
N CYS A 438 1.82 7.91 -40.43
CA CYS A 438 1.85 6.49 -40.68
C CYS A 438 1.45 5.75 -39.40
N GLY A 439 0.85 4.56 -39.51
CA GLY A 439 0.47 3.78 -38.33
C GLY A 439 1.62 3.42 -37.36
N ALA A 440 2.89 3.58 -37.78
CA ALA A 440 4.10 3.38 -36.96
C ALA A 440 4.47 4.54 -36.03
N GLU A 441 3.78 5.68 -36.14
CA GLU A 441 4.02 6.82 -35.25
C GLU A 441 3.75 6.44 -33.79
N PRO A 442 4.41 7.06 -32.80
CA PRO A 442 4.15 6.74 -31.39
C PRO A 442 2.69 7.02 -31.00
N ALA A 443 2.10 6.15 -30.15
CA ALA A 443 0.83 6.46 -29.49
C ALA A 443 1.00 7.55 -28.42
N ASP A 444 -0.08 8.27 -28.14
CA ASP A 444 -0.18 9.29 -27.10
C ASP A 444 -0.59 8.65 -25.76
N TYR A 445 0.28 8.77 -24.75
CA TYR A 445 0.06 8.26 -23.39
C TYR A 445 -0.42 9.34 -22.41
N SER A 446 -0.73 10.55 -22.87
CA SER A 446 -1.12 11.67 -21.99
C SER A 446 -2.29 11.34 -21.06
N ALA A 447 -3.27 10.57 -21.52
CA ALA A 447 -4.38 10.07 -20.70
C ALA A 447 -3.93 9.08 -19.63
N VAL A 448 -3.00 8.18 -19.96
CA VAL A 448 -2.42 7.24 -18.99
C VAL A 448 -1.65 8.01 -17.91
N GLU A 449 -0.83 8.99 -18.29
CA GLU A 449 -0.11 9.82 -17.30
C GLU A 449 -1.07 10.60 -16.40
N ALA A 450 -2.15 11.14 -16.96
CA ALA A 450 -3.17 11.84 -16.18
C ALA A 450 -3.87 10.90 -15.18
N ALA A 451 -4.19 9.67 -15.59
CA ALA A 451 -4.78 8.66 -14.73
C ALA A 451 -3.82 8.22 -13.63
N MET A 452 -2.53 7.97 -13.94
CA MET A 452 -1.50 7.65 -12.95
C MET A 452 -1.31 8.78 -11.93
N ALA A 453 -1.33 10.04 -12.39
CA ALA A 453 -1.22 11.20 -11.51
C ALA A 453 -2.47 11.41 -10.62
N ALA A 454 -3.61 10.83 -10.97
CA ALA A 454 -4.83 10.87 -10.19
C ALA A 454 -4.89 9.82 -9.07
N ILE A 455 -3.93 8.88 -9.01
CA ILE A 455 -3.84 7.88 -7.94
C ILE A 455 -3.69 8.58 -6.58
N PRO A 456 -4.52 8.26 -5.57
CA PRO A 456 -4.38 8.82 -4.23
C PRO A 456 -2.99 8.56 -3.65
N THR A 457 -2.38 9.58 -3.05
CA THR A 457 -1.02 9.47 -2.48
C THR A 457 -0.98 8.65 -1.19
N ASP A 458 -2.07 8.66 -0.41
CA ASP A 458 -2.23 7.80 0.76
C ASP A 458 -3.17 6.64 0.43
N LEU A 459 -2.57 5.49 0.14
CA LEU A 459 -3.30 4.24 -0.11
C LEU A 459 -3.62 3.47 1.17
N THR A 460 -3.09 3.88 2.34
CA THR A 460 -3.19 3.09 3.58
C THR A 460 -4.59 3.06 4.17
N VAL A 461 -5.40 4.05 3.82
CA VAL A 461 -6.81 4.20 4.19
C VAL A 461 -7.75 3.32 3.36
N TYR A 462 -7.28 2.74 2.26
CA TYR A 462 -8.07 1.85 1.39
C TYR A 462 -7.79 0.37 1.68
N THR A 463 -8.74 -0.49 1.34
CA THR A 463 -8.64 -1.95 1.52
C THR A 463 -7.52 -2.53 0.65
N ASP A 464 -6.83 -3.53 1.18
CA ASP A 464 -5.72 -4.19 0.47
C ASP A 464 -6.18 -4.81 -0.86
N GLU A 465 -7.43 -5.30 -0.94
CA GLU A 465 -8.02 -5.86 -2.16
C GLU A 465 -8.20 -4.81 -3.27
N SER A 466 -8.74 -3.62 -2.94
CA SER A 466 -8.93 -2.56 -3.93
C SER A 466 -7.61 -1.93 -4.38
N VAL A 467 -6.64 -1.83 -3.47
CA VAL A 467 -5.26 -1.41 -3.80
C VAL A 467 -4.56 -2.43 -4.70
N ALA A 468 -4.74 -3.74 -4.47
CA ALA A 468 -4.19 -4.76 -5.34
C ALA A 468 -4.77 -4.72 -6.77
N ALA A 469 -6.07 -4.41 -6.90
CA ALA A 469 -6.70 -4.19 -8.20
C ALA A 469 -6.14 -2.95 -8.92
N LEU A 470 -5.93 -1.85 -8.20
CA LEU A 470 -5.25 -0.66 -8.73
C LEU A 470 -3.84 -0.97 -9.21
N ASN A 471 -3.04 -1.66 -8.39
CA ASN A 471 -1.68 -2.05 -8.77
C ASN A 471 -1.69 -2.96 -10.01
N THR A 472 -2.66 -3.85 -10.13
CA THR A 472 -2.82 -4.68 -11.34
C THR A 472 -3.10 -3.84 -12.59
N ALA A 473 -3.93 -2.79 -12.49
CA ALA A 473 -4.19 -1.89 -13.60
C ALA A 473 -2.94 -1.07 -13.99
N VAL A 474 -2.18 -0.61 -12.99
CA VAL A 474 -0.91 0.11 -13.21
C VAL A 474 0.15 -0.80 -13.85
N ASP A 475 0.32 -2.02 -13.33
CA ASP A 475 1.26 -3.02 -13.87
C ASP A 475 0.85 -3.50 -15.27
N GLY A 476 -0.41 -3.33 -15.65
CA GLY A 476 -0.95 -3.63 -16.97
C GLY A 476 -0.61 -2.59 -18.05
N VAL A 477 0.00 -1.46 -17.70
CA VAL A 477 0.39 -0.42 -18.64
C VAL A 477 1.57 -0.88 -19.49
N VAL A 478 1.32 -1.12 -20.78
CA VAL A 478 2.36 -1.46 -21.75
C VAL A 478 2.71 -0.24 -22.60
N ARG A 479 3.88 0.35 -22.37
CA ARG A 479 4.38 1.51 -23.12
C ARG A 479 5.00 1.12 -24.48
N GLY A 480 5.27 2.12 -25.31
CA GLY A 480 5.98 1.96 -26.60
C GLY A 480 5.08 1.74 -27.83
N LYS A 481 3.78 1.48 -27.60
CA LYS A 481 2.81 1.19 -28.67
C LYS A 481 2.78 2.25 -29.76
N ALA A 482 2.53 1.79 -30.99
CA ALA A 482 2.34 2.66 -32.13
C ALA A 482 0.90 3.23 -32.18
N PHE A 483 0.70 4.28 -32.98
CA PHE A 483 -0.54 5.04 -33.11
C PHE A 483 -1.72 4.16 -33.54
N VAL A 484 -1.46 3.12 -34.32
CA VAL A 484 -2.50 2.11 -34.65
C VAL A 484 -3.12 1.47 -33.40
N SER A 485 -2.38 1.40 -32.31
CA SER A 485 -2.77 0.83 -31.02
C SER A 485 -3.24 1.89 -30.00
N GLN A 486 -3.56 3.11 -30.44
CA GLN A 486 -4.04 4.20 -29.57
C GLN A 486 -5.28 3.80 -28.77
N ALA A 487 -6.21 3.04 -29.36
CA ALA A 487 -7.39 2.55 -28.65
C ALA A 487 -7.02 1.66 -27.45
N ASN A 488 -5.97 0.84 -27.58
CA ASN A 488 -5.47 0.01 -26.49
C ASN A 488 -4.84 0.88 -25.40
N VAL A 489 -4.09 1.92 -25.77
CA VAL A 489 -3.51 2.89 -24.82
C VAL A 489 -4.61 3.63 -24.05
N ASN A 490 -5.66 4.07 -24.74
CA ASN A 490 -6.82 4.70 -24.09
C ASN A 490 -7.53 3.73 -23.12
N ALA A 491 -7.60 2.44 -23.45
CA ALA A 491 -8.17 1.43 -22.57
C ALA A 491 -7.31 1.20 -21.31
N MET A 492 -5.99 1.31 -21.39
CA MET A 492 -5.12 1.26 -20.21
C MET A 492 -5.39 2.44 -19.27
N ALA A 493 -5.56 3.66 -19.81
CA ALA A 493 -5.92 4.83 -19.02
C ALA A 493 -7.28 4.61 -18.31
N GLN A 494 -8.28 4.15 -19.07
CA GLN A 494 -9.61 3.85 -18.52
C GLN A 494 -9.55 2.81 -17.40
N ALA A 495 -8.74 1.76 -17.54
CA ALA A 495 -8.59 0.73 -16.50
C ALA A 495 -8.04 1.29 -15.18
N ILE A 496 -7.11 2.25 -15.25
CA ILE A 496 -6.59 2.95 -14.07
C ILE A 496 -7.67 3.85 -13.46
N GLU A 497 -8.39 4.62 -14.28
CA GLU A 497 -9.49 5.47 -13.82
C GLU A 497 -10.59 4.67 -13.12
N ASP A 498 -10.98 3.53 -13.71
CA ASP A 498 -11.97 2.62 -13.14
C ASP A 498 -11.48 2.02 -11.82
N ALA A 499 -10.20 1.63 -11.73
CA ALA A 499 -9.62 1.08 -10.51
C ALA A 499 -9.51 2.13 -9.38
N ILE A 500 -9.18 3.38 -9.72
CA ILE A 500 -9.20 4.50 -8.77
C ILE A 500 -10.63 4.72 -8.25
N ALA A 501 -11.62 4.73 -9.15
CA ALA A 501 -13.03 4.89 -8.77
C ALA A 501 -13.56 3.71 -7.91
N ALA A 502 -12.95 2.53 -8.06
CA ALA A 502 -13.29 1.33 -7.31
C ALA A 502 -12.54 1.18 -5.97
N LEU A 503 -11.67 2.13 -5.61
CA LEU A 503 -10.99 2.12 -4.31
C LEU A 503 -12.00 2.16 -3.15
N GLN A 504 -11.81 1.27 -2.17
CA GLN A 504 -12.71 1.13 -1.03
C GLN A 504 -11.99 1.52 0.25
N TYR A 505 -12.55 2.41 1.06
CA TYR A 505 -11.97 2.74 2.37
C TYR A 505 -12.05 1.55 3.33
N LYS A 506 -11.06 1.44 4.23
CA LYS A 506 -11.12 0.54 5.38
C LYS A 506 -12.21 0.98 6.35
N ASP A 507 -12.77 0.03 7.08
CA ASP A 507 -13.69 0.31 8.19
C ASP A 507 -13.00 1.13 9.29
N ALA A 508 -13.76 1.95 10.01
CA ALA A 508 -13.25 2.63 11.20
C ALA A 508 -12.96 1.65 12.34
N ASP A 509 -12.02 2.00 13.22
CA ASP A 509 -11.70 1.24 14.43
C ASP A 509 -12.70 1.55 15.57
N TYR A 510 -13.58 0.59 15.85
CA TYR A 510 -14.58 0.66 16.92
C TYR A 510 -14.10 0.11 18.27
N THR A 511 -12.84 -0.30 18.41
CA THR A 511 -12.33 -0.95 19.63
C THR A 511 -12.59 -0.13 20.91
N LYS A 512 -12.44 1.20 20.84
CA LYS A 512 -12.74 2.09 21.98
C LYS A 512 -14.24 2.18 22.29
N VAL A 513 -15.07 2.20 21.25
CA VAL A 513 -16.54 2.19 21.41
C VAL A 513 -16.96 0.88 22.08
N ASP A 514 -16.45 -0.25 21.59
CA ASP A 514 -16.72 -1.57 22.16
C ASP A 514 -16.29 -1.66 23.63
N ALA A 515 -15.11 -1.13 23.97
CA ALA A 515 -14.64 -1.07 25.35
C ALA A 515 -15.54 -0.19 26.24
N ALA A 516 -15.99 0.97 25.74
CA ALA A 516 -16.88 1.86 26.49
C ALA A 516 -18.27 1.23 26.70
N ILE A 517 -18.83 0.56 25.69
CA ILE A 517 -20.09 -0.20 25.80
C ILE A 517 -19.93 -1.34 26.80
N ALA A 518 -18.82 -2.08 26.77
CA ALA A 518 -18.56 -3.15 27.73
C ALA A 518 -18.52 -2.63 29.18
N LYS A 519 -17.89 -1.46 29.40
CA LYS A 519 -17.93 -0.78 30.71
C LYS A 519 -19.35 -0.41 31.12
N ALA A 520 -20.13 0.21 30.23
CA ALA A 520 -21.53 0.56 30.51
C ALA A 520 -22.35 -0.67 30.92
N ASN A 521 -22.22 -1.78 30.19
CA ASN A 521 -22.95 -3.02 30.44
C ASN A 521 -22.54 -3.74 31.73
N ALA A 522 -21.33 -3.50 32.24
CA ALA A 522 -20.87 -4.07 33.50
C ALA A 522 -21.45 -3.36 34.74
N LEU A 523 -22.05 -2.18 34.58
CA LEU A 523 -22.62 -1.41 35.68
C LEU A 523 -23.99 -1.98 36.11
N ASN A 524 -24.23 -2.06 37.41
CA ASN A 524 -25.57 -2.34 37.91
C ASN A 524 -26.40 -1.05 37.92
N LYS A 525 -27.27 -0.89 36.93
CA LYS A 525 -28.14 0.28 36.77
C LYS A 525 -29.00 0.60 38.01
N ASP A 526 -29.38 -0.40 38.80
CA ASP A 526 -30.23 -0.19 39.98
C ASP A 526 -29.50 0.58 41.10
N ASN A 527 -28.17 0.62 41.07
CA ASN A 527 -27.36 1.36 42.03
C ASN A 527 -27.30 2.87 41.74
N TYR A 528 -27.72 3.34 40.57
CA TYR A 528 -27.60 4.74 40.16
C TYR A 528 -28.94 5.48 40.16
N LYS A 529 -28.90 6.79 40.44
CA LYS A 529 -30.11 7.64 40.50
C LYS A 529 -30.79 7.76 39.13
N ASP A 530 -30.00 7.88 38.07
CA ASP A 530 -30.44 7.94 36.67
C ASP A 530 -29.37 7.27 35.79
N PHE A 531 -29.81 6.43 34.86
CA PHE A 531 -28.95 5.69 33.91
C PHE A 531 -29.32 5.98 32.44
N SER A 532 -30.33 6.83 32.21
CA SER A 532 -30.92 7.08 30.88
C SER A 532 -29.93 7.70 29.89
N ALA A 533 -29.01 8.55 30.34
CA ALA A 533 -27.99 9.17 29.50
C ALA A 533 -26.99 8.13 28.93
N VAL A 534 -26.63 7.12 29.72
CA VAL A 534 -25.77 6.02 29.27
C VAL A 534 -26.50 5.16 28.23
N GLU A 535 -27.76 4.80 28.48
CA GLU A 535 -28.58 4.07 27.49
C GLU A 535 -28.74 4.85 26.17
N THR A 536 -28.97 6.16 26.27
CA THR A 536 -29.13 7.02 25.09
C THR A 536 -27.86 7.07 24.24
N THR A 537 -26.69 7.23 24.88
CA THR A 537 -25.40 7.31 24.16
C THR A 537 -24.98 5.97 23.57
N VAL A 538 -25.24 4.84 24.26
CA VAL A 538 -24.99 3.50 23.71
C VAL A 538 -25.89 3.20 22.51
N ASN A 539 -27.18 3.54 22.58
CA ASN A 539 -28.13 3.33 21.47
C ASN A 539 -27.87 4.25 20.27
N ALA A 540 -27.15 5.35 20.45
CA ALA A 540 -26.79 6.29 19.39
C ALA A 540 -25.56 5.84 18.56
N VAL A 541 -24.91 4.73 18.91
CA VAL A 541 -23.73 4.23 18.18
C VAL A 541 -24.11 3.76 16.78
N VAL A 542 -23.45 4.35 15.79
CA VAL A 542 -23.59 4.05 14.36
C VAL A 542 -22.33 3.29 13.89
N ARG A 543 -22.50 2.16 13.18
CA ARG A 543 -21.43 1.16 12.90
C ARG A 543 -20.96 1.08 11.44
N ASP A 544 -21.51 1.87 10.53
CA ASP A 544 -21.23 1.86 9.09
C ASP A 544 -20.21 2.94 8.67
N LYS A 545 -19.38 3.40 9.62
CA LYS A 545 -18.36 4.42 9.38
C LYS A 545 -17.07 3.81 8.85
N ASN A 546 -16.44 4.51 7.93
CA ASN A 546 -15.11 4.14 7.42
C ASN A 546 -14.01 4.97 8.11
N ILE A 547 -12.75 4.64 7.83
CA ILE A 547 -11.57 5.23 8.48
C ILE A 547 -11.49 6.77 8.33
N THR A 548 -12.10 7.36 7.31
CA THR A 548 -12.13 8.83 7.14
C THR A 548 -13.01 9.52 8.19
N GLU A 549 -13.91 8.78 8.82
CA GLU A 549 -14.85 9.24 9.85
C GLU A 549 -14.42 8.79 11.27
N GLN A 550 -13.16 8.38 11.44
CA GLN A 550 -12.64 7.87 12.73
C GLN A 550 -12.83 8.84 13.89
N SER A 551 -12.80 10.15 13.64
CA SER A 551 -13.03 11.17 14.67
C SER A 551 -14.47 11.14 15.22
N GLU A 552 -15.45 10.78 14.39
CA GLU A 552 -16.83 10.57 14.83
C GLU A 552 -16.95 9.30 15.68
N VAL A 553 -16.24 8.24 15.30
CA VAL A 553 -16.16 7.00 16.08
C VAL A 553 -15.51 7.22 17.45
N ASP A 554 -14.41 7.97 17.49
CA ASP A 554 -13.76 8.37 18.73
C ASP A 554 -14.68 9.27 19.59
N ALA A 555 -15.47 10.14 18.97
CA ALA A 555 -16.45 10.97 19.68
C ALA A 555 -17.60 10.13 20.28
N MET A 556 -18.06 9.08 19.61
CA MET A 556 -19.06 8.14 20.15
C MET A 556 -18.54 7.44 21.40
N ALA A 557 -17.29 6.93 21.37
CA ALA A 557 -16.66 6.30 22.53
C ALA A 557 -16.57 7.30 23.71
N LYS A 558 -16.12 8.53 23.41
CA LYS A 558 -16.02 9.60 24.41
C LYS A 558 -17.36 9.94 25.04
N ALA A 559 -18.44 10.03 24.25
CA ALA A 559 -19.77 10.33 24.76
C ALA A 559 -20.27 9.28 25.77
N ILE A 560 -19.98 7.99 25.52
CA ILE A 560 -20.33 6.91 26.45
C ILE A 560 -19.50 7.02 27.74
N GLU A 561 -18.18 7.23 27.63
CA GLU A 561 -17.31 7.39 28.81
C GLU A 561 -17.69 8.62 29.66
N ASP A 562 -18.01 9.75 29.02
CA ASP A 562 -18.45 10.97 29.70
C ASP A 562 -19.82 10.75 30.40
N ALA A 563 -20.75 10.02 29.78
CA ALA A 563 -22.03 9.65 30.39
C ALA A 563 -21.85 8.71 31.59
N ILE A 564 -20.96 7.72 31.50
CA ILE A 564 -20.60 6.84 32.62
C ILE A 564 -19.99 7.65 33.77
N ALA A 565 -19.06 8.56 33.47
CA ALA A 565 -18.39 9.38 34.47
C ALA A 565 -19.35 10.34 35.21
N ALA A 566 -20.45 10.73 34.57
CA ALA A 566 -21.48 11.60 35.16
C ALA A 566 -22.47 10.86 36.09
N LEU A 567 -22.43 9.52 36.15
CA LEU A 567 -23.35 8.73 36.96
C LEU A 567 -23.23 9.03 38.45
N GLN A 568 -24.38 9.10 39.13
CA GLN A 568 -24.46 9.32 40.57
C GLN A 568 -25.12 8.12 41.25
N TYR A 569 -24.45 7.56 42.25
CA TYR A 569 -25.01 6.47 43.05
C TYR A 569 -26.26 6.94 43.82
N LYS A 570 -27.21 6.02 44.01
CA LYS A 570 -28.30 6.19 44.98
C LYS A 570 -27.72 6.28 46.39
N ASP A 571 -28.44 6.99 47.25
CA ASP A 571 -28.09 7.10 48.65
C ASP A 571 -28.30 5.73 49.34
N ALA A 572 -27.50 5.40 50.34
CA ALA A 572 -27.71 4.18 51.12
C ALA A 572 -29.02 4.25 51.92
N ASP A 573 -29.63 3.10 52.17
CA ASP A 573 -30.82 2.99 53.00
C ASP A 573 -30.45 2.98 54.50
N TYR A 574 -30.73 4.11 55.17
CA TYR A 574 -30.51 4.29 56.60
C TYR A 574 -31.71 3.87 57.47
N THR A 575 -32.78 3.34 56.89
CA THR A 575 -34.02 3.00 57.62
C THR A 575 -33.75 2.10 58.83
N LYS A 576 -32.85 1.11 58.70
CA LYS A 576 -32.46 0.23 59.82
C LYS A 576 -31.67 0.97 60.90
N VAL A 577 -30.75 1.86 60.50
CA VAL A 577 -29.98 2.70 61.43
C VAL A 577 -30.93 3.62 62.20
N ASP A 578 -31.84 4.27 61.49
CA ASP A 578 -32.85 5.16 62.08
C ASP A 578 -33.75 4.41 63.08
N ALA A 579 -34.18 3.20 62.73
CA ALA A 579 -34.94 2.34 63.64
C ALA A 579 -34.13 1.93 64.88
N ALA A 580 -32.86 1.58 64.73
CA ALA A 580 -31.98 1.21 65.85
C ALA A 580 -31.70 2.40 66.77
N ILE A 581 -31.47 3.60 66.22
CA ILE A 581 -31.32 4.84 66.98
C ILE A 581 -32.62 5.16 67.73
N ALA A 582 -33.78 5.02 67.08
CA ALA A 582 -35.07 5.24 67.74
C ALA A 582 -35.29 4.29 68.91
N LYS A 583 -34.93 3.00 68.76
CA LYS A 583 -34.94 2.03 69.87
C LYS A 583 -34.01 2.45 71.00
N ALA A 584 -32.76 2.83 70.71
CA ALA A 584 -31.82 3.30 71.71
C ALA A 584 -32.39 4.48 72.52
N ASN A 585 -32.99 5.46 71.82
CA ASN A 585 -33.56 6.66 72.42
C ASN A 585 -34.83 6.39 73.26
N ALA A 586 -35.56 5.30 72.98
CA ALA A 586 -36.73 4.92 73.76
C ALA A 586 -36.39 4.25 75.10
N LEU A 587 -35.13 3.84 75.31
CA LEU A 587 -34.68 3.23 76.56
C LEU A 587 -34.53 4.28 77.66
N ASN A 588 -35.05 3.98 78.86
CA ASN A 588 -34.73 4.78 80.03
C ASN A 588 -33.33 4.42 80.55
N LYS A 589 -32.35 5.26 80.22
CA LYS A 589 -30.93 5.09 80.60
C LYS A 589 -30.71 4.90 82.11
N ASP A 590 -31.55 5.48 82.96
CA ASP A 590 -31.39 5.40 84.42
C ASP A 590 -31.63 3.98 84.96
N ASN A 591 -32.30 3.12 84.18
CA ASN A 591 -32.56 1.73 84.54
C ASN A 591 -31.37 0.79 84.29
N TYR A 592 -30.30 1.21 83.61
CA TYR A 592 -29.19 0.35 83.19
C TYR A 592 -27.88 0.70 83.92
N LYS A 593 -27.03 -0.31 84.18
CA LYS A 593 -25.76 -0.16 84.93
C LYS A 593 -24.75 0.73 84.19
N ASP A 594 -24.67 0.56 82.88
CA ASP A 594 -23.81 1.33 81.97
C ASP A 594 -24.52 1.47 80.62
N PHE A 595 -24.60 2.70 80.11
CA PHE A 595 -25.23 3.03 78.82
C PHE A 595 -24.23 3.61 77.80
N THR A 596 -22.96 3.77 78.20
CA THR A 596 -21.93 4.47 77.40
C THR A 596 -21.64 3.77 76.07
N GLY A 597 -21.74 2.44 76.00
CA GLY A 597 -21.59 1.67 74.76
C GLY A 597 -22.64 1.98 73.70
N VAL A 598 -23.89 2.24 74.12
CA VAL A 598 -24.99 2.62 73.20
C VAL A 598 -24.79 4.05 72.69
N GLU A 599 -24.41 4.99 73.58
CA GLU A 599 -24.10 6.37 73.19
C GLU A 599 -22.93 6.44 72.20
N ALA A 600 -21.87 5.65 72.43
CA ALA A 600 -20.74 5.57 71.52
C ALA A 600 -21.14 5.02 70.14
N ALA A 601 -21.94 3.96 70.10
CA ALA A 601 -22.41 3.36 68.85
C ALA A 601 -23.31 4.32 68.04
N VAL A 602 -24.20 5.06 68.70
CA VAL A 602 -25.05 6.08 68.06
C VAL A 602 -24.23 7.24 67.52
N ASN A 603 -23.26 7.76 68.30
CA ASN A 603 -22.40 8.86 67.87
C ASN A 603 -21.43 8.49 66.75
N ALA A 604 -21.09 7.20 66.61
CA ALA A 604 -20.25 6.70 65.53
C ALA A 604 -20.97 6.61 64.17
N VAL A 605 -22.29 6.84 64.12
CA VAL A 605 -23.06 6.81 62.87
C VAL A 605 -22.62 7.95 61.94
N THR A 606 -22.11 7.57 60.78
CA THR A 606 -21.76 8.50 59.71
C THR A 606 -22.82 8.49 58.62
N ARG A 607 -23.29 9.67 58.20
CA ARG A 607 -24.31 9.88 57.16
C ARG A 607 -23.67 10.26 55.83
N GLY A 608 -24.45 10.15 54.75
CA GLY A 608 -24.01 10.53 53.40
C GLY A 608 -23.31 9.41 52.63
N LYS A 609 -23.41 8.16 53.10
CA LYS A 609 -22.96 6.99 52.34
C LYS A 609 -23.91 6.68 51.19
N ASN A 610 -23.37 6.14 50.11
CA ASN A 610 -24.13 5.71 48.95
C ASN A 610 -24.38 4.19 48.97
N ILE A 611 -25.22 3.70 48.05
CA ILE A 611 -25.66 2.30 48.01
C ILE A 611 -24.52 1.28 47.93
N THR A 612 -23.34 1.64 47.40
CA THR A 612 -22.17 0.73 47.37
C THR A 612 -21.58 0.48 48.76
N GLU A 613 -21.86 1.36 49.72
CA GLU A 613 -21.43 1.29 51.11
C GLU A 613 -22.56 0.77 52.03
N GLN A 614 -23.63 0.18 51.48
CA GLN A 614 -24.78 -0.29 52.25
C GLN A 614 -24.39 -1.27 53.36
N THR A 615 -23.39 -2.11 53.14
CA THR A 615 -22.88 -3.05 54.17
C THR A 615 -22.34 -2.31 55.40
N GLU A 616 -21.70 -1.15 55.21
CA GLU A 616 -21.24 -0.32 56.32
C GLU A 616 -22.41 0.34 57.05
N VAL A 617 -23.44 0.77 56.31
CA VAL A 617 -24.69 1.30 56.90
C VAL A 617 -25.41 0.23 57.72
N ASP A 618 -25.53 -0.99 57.18
CA ASP A 618 -26.09 -2.13 57.88
C ASP A 618 -25.25 -2.51 59.11
N ALA A 619 -23.93 -2.41 59.03
CA ALA A 619 -23.03 -2.62 60.17
C ALA A 619 -23.22 -1.56 61.27
N MET A 620 -23.46 -0.29 60.92
CA MET A 620 -23.78 0.76 61.89
C MET A 620 -25.07 0.45 62.64
N ALA A 621 -26.13 0.02 61.94
CA ALA A 621 -27.38 -0.39 62.58
C ALA A 621 -27.16 -1.57 63.52
N LYS A 622 -26.41 -2.58 63.06
CA LYS A 622 -26.07 -3.76 63.86
C LYS A 622 -25.27 -3.41 65.12
N ALA A 623 -24.30 -2.51 65.03
CA ALA A 623 -23.51 -2.08 66.19
C ALA A 623 -24.39 -1.45 67.29
N ILE A 624 -25.41 -0.68 66.91
CA ILE A 624 -26.37 -0.09 67.85
C ILE A 624 -27.23 -1.19 68.48
N GLU A 625 -27.79 -2.11 67.69
CA GLU A 625 -28.61 -3.22 68.20
C GLU A 625 -27.81 -4.17 69.13
N ASP A 626 -26.56 -4.47 68.78
CA ASP A 626 -25.68 -5.30 69.60
C ASP A 626 -25.35 -4.59 70.93
N ALA A 627 -25.09 -3.28 70.90
CA ALA A 627 -24.86 -2.46 72.11
C ALA A 627 -26.11 -2.40 73.00
N ILE A 628 -27.31 -2.27 72.42
CA ILE A 628 -28.59 -2.33 73.15
C ILE A 628 -28.76 -3.71 73.81
N THR A 629 -28.48 -4.78 73.07
CA THR A 629 -28.64 -6.16 73.55
C THR A 629 -27.67 -6.49 74.69
N ALA A 630 -26.51 -5.85 74.72
CA ALA A 630 -25.51 -6.00 75.78
C ALA A 630 -25.86 -5.26 77.09
N LEU A 631 -26.91 -4.43 77.11
CA LEU A 631 -27.29 -3.67 78.30
C LEU A 631 -27.71 -4.57 79.47
N GLN A 632 -27.29 -4.19 80.67
CA GLN A 632 -27.66 -4.86 81.91
C GLN A 632 -28.45 -3.92 82.80
N TYR A 633 -29.64 -4.35 83.22
CA TYR A 633 -30.46 -3.60 84.17
C TYR A 633 -29.75 -3.42 85.51
N LYS A 634 -30.00 -2.30 86.17
CA LYS A 634 -29.68 -2.11 87.58
C LYS A 634 -30.51 -3.07 88.42
N ASP A 635 -29.95 -3.45 89.56
CA ASP A 635 -30.64 -4.31 90.51
C ASP A 635 -31.82 -3.53 91.13
N ALA A 636 -32.93 -4.21 91.46
CA ALA A 636 -34.04 -3.56 92.14
C ALA A 636 -33.61 -3.10 93.55
N ASP A 637 -34.21 -2.01 94.02
CA ASP A 637 -34.02 -1.50 95.37
C ASP A 637 -34.84 -2.33 96.37
N TYR A 638 -34.16 -3.22 97.09
CA TYR A 638 -34.76 -4.04 98.14
C TYR A 638 -34.78 -3.38 99.52
N THR A 639 -34.33 -2.13 99.66
CA THR A 639 -34.15 -1.48 100.96
C THR A 639 -35.44 -1.46 101.79
N LYS A 640 -36.61 -1.29 101.14
CA LYS A 640 -37.92 -1.37 101.80
C LYS A 640 -38.30 -2.79 102.23
N VAL A 641 -38.01 -3.80 101.39
CA VAL A 641 -38.23 -5.21 101.73
C VAL A 641 -37.36 -5.59 102.93
N ASP A 642 -36.08 -5.20 102.90
CA ASP A 642 -35.13 -5.42 104.00
C ASP A 642 -35.62 -4.78 105.31
N ALA A 643 -36.11 -3.54 105.25
CA ALA A 643 -36.69 -2.86 106.41
C ALA A 643 -37.96 -3.56 106.94
N ALA A 644 -38.84 -4.04 106.05
CA ALA A 644 -40.05 -4.76 106.43
C ALA A 644 -39.74 -6.13 107.06
N ILE A 645 -38.77 -6.88 106.52
CA ILE A 645 -38.27 -8.12 107.11
C ILE A 645 -37.66 -7.84 108.48
N ALA A 646 -36.86 -6.77 108.62
CA ALA A 646 -36.29 -6.39 109.91
C ALA A 646 -37.36 -6.08 110.96
N LYS A 647 -38.43 -5.36 110.58
CA LYS A 647 -39.59 -5.14 111.46
C LYS A 647 -40.29 -6.46 111.83
N ALA A 648 -40.51 -7.36 110.88
CA ALA A 648 -41.10 -8.69 111.15
C ALA A 648 -40.27 -9.48 112.16
N ASN A 649 -38.94 -9.49 112.00
CA ASN A 649 -38.00 -10.22 112.84
C ASN A 649 -37.87 -9.62 114.26
N ALA A 650 -38.18 -8.34 114.44
CA ALA A 650 -38.14 -7.66 115.74
C ALA A 650 -39.34 -7.99 116.65
N LEU A 651 -40.38 -8.63 116.12
CA LEU A 651 -41.59 -9.00 116.87
C LEU A 651 -41.41 -10.36 117.55
N ASN A 652 -41.84 -10.46 118.81
CA ASN A 652 -41.86 -11.74 119.52
C ASN A 652 -43.14 -12.51 119.19
N LYS A 653 -43.01 -13.57 118.39
CA LYS A 653 -44.14 -14.38 117.89
C LYS A 653 -45.07 -14.92 118.98
N ASN A 654 -44.60 -15.12 120.21
CA ASN A 654 -45.39 -15.69 121.31
C ASN A 654 -46.46 -14.74 121.88
N ASP A 655 -46.31 -13.44 121.64
CA ASP A 655 -47.20 -12.39 122.13
C ASP A 655 -48.50 -12.26 121.30
N TYR A 656 -48.55 -12.94 120.15
CA TYR A 656 -49.61 -12.86 119.17
C TYR A 656 -50.38 -14.19 119.07
N LYS A 657 -51.65 -14.14 118.65
CA LYS A 657 -52.49 -15.34 118.52
C LYS A 657 -52.04 -16.27 117.38
N ASP A 658 -51.66 -15.69 116.24
CA ASP A 658 -51.18 -16.38 115.05
C ASP A 658 -50.13 -15.48 114.37
N PHE A 659 -48.97 -16.05 114.05
CA PHE A 659 -47.84 -15.34 113.42
C PHE A 659 -47.50 -15.93 112.02
N SER A 660 -48.22 -16.96 111.60
CA SER A 660 -47.94 -17.74 110.39
C SER A 660 -48.04 -16.90 109.11
N GLY A 661 -48.92 -15.89 109.09
CA GLY A 661 -49.07 -14.94 107.98
C GLY A 661 -47.82 -14.09 107.72
N VAL A 662 -47.10 -13.68 108.77
CA VAL A 662 -45.84 -12.93 108.67
C VAL A 662 -44.70 -13.83 108.23
N GLU A 663 -44.60 -15.05 108.77
CA GLU A 663 -43.59 -16.04 108.34
C GLU A 663 -43.76 -16.42 106.87
N ALA A 664 -45.00 -16.61 106.40
CA ALA A 664 -45.30 -16.89 105.00
C ALA A 664 -44.91 -15.72 104.08
N ALA A 665 -45.23 -14.47 104.47
CA ALA A 665 -44.90 -13.27 103.69
C ALA A 665 -43.38 -13.04 103.58
N VAL A 666 -42.61 -13.28 104.65
CA VAL A 666 -41.15 -13.16 104.63
C VAL A 666 -40.51 -14.26 103.77
N LYS A 667 -41.00 -15.51 103.86
CA LYS A 667 -40.48 -16.63 103.06
C LYS A 667 -40.80 -16.50 101.57
N ALA A 668 -41.86 -15.77 101.21
CA ALA A 668 -42.26 -15.51 99.83
C ALA A 668 -41.40 -14.42 99.13
N VAL A 669 -40.45 -13.80 99.82
CA VAL A 669 -39.56 -12.79 99.22
C VAL A 669 -38.62 -13.44 98.20
N VAL A 670 -38.72 -12.98 96.96
CA VAL A 670 -37.84 -13.41 95.85
C VAL A 670 -36.79 -12.33 95.60
N ARG A 671 -35.50 -12.72 95.72
CA ARG A 671 -34.33 -11.86 95.48
C ARG A 671 -33.81 -11.98 94.04
N GLY A 672 -33.02 -11.00 93.62
CA GLY A 672 -32.40 -10.98 92.28
C GLY A 672 -33.26 -10.36 91.19
N LYS A 673 -34.35 -9.66 91.56
CA LYS A 673 -35.13 -8.86 90.59
C LYS A 673 -34.36 -7.60 90.19
N ASN A 674 -34.60 -7.15 88.96
CA ASN A 674 -34.00 -5.93 88.44
C ASN A 674 -34.96 -4.73 88.55
N ILE A 675 -34.46 -3.52 88.30
CA ILE A 675 -35.20 -2.27 88.49
C ILE A 675 -36.53 -2.20 87.70
N THR A 676 -36.71 -2.96 86.62
CA THR A 676 -37.99 -3.02 85.90
C THR A 676 -39.09 -3.75 86.68
N GLU A 677 -38.71 -4.59 87.64
CA GLU A 677 -39.60 -5.34 88.51
C GLU A 677 -39.73 -4.68 89.90
N GLN A 678 -39.33 -3.40 90.02
CA GLN A 678 -39.33 -2.67 91.30
C GLN A 678 -40.71 -2.65 91.97
N SER A 679 -41.79 -2.60 91.19
CA SER A 679 -43.16 -2.65 91.73
C SER A 679 -43.48 -3.97 92.43
N GLU A 680 -42.90 -5.09 91.98
CA GLU A 680 -43.03 -6.38 92.65
C GLU A 680 -42.21 -6.45 93.92
N VAL A 681 -40.99 -5.89 93.91
CA VAL A 681 -40.16 -5.75 95.12
C VAL A 681 -40.87 -4.88 96.16
N ASP A 682 -41.43 -3.74 95.74
CA ASP A 682 -42.23 -2.87 96.60
C ASP A 682 -43.49 -3.59 97.13
N LYS A 683 -44.13 -4.44 96.30
CA LYS A 683 -45.28 -5.26 96.72
C LYS A 683 -44.89 -6.33 97.75
N MET A 684 -43.70 -6.93 97.63
CA MET A 684 -43.18 -7.87 98.65
C MET A 684 -43.01 -7.15 99.99
N ALA A 685 -42.42 -5.94 99.98
CA ALA A 685 -42.27 -5.13 101.19
C ALA A 685 -43.64 -4.83 101.82
N LYS A 686 -44.58 -4.35 101.00
CA LYS A 686 -45.95 -4.05 101.44
C LYS A 686 -46.67 -5.28 102.00
N THR A 687 -46.52 -6.44 101.37
CA THR A 687 -47.16 -7.69 101.82
C THR A 687 -46.65 -8.10 103.21
N ILE A 688 -45.35 -7.91 103.48
CA ILE A 688 -44.77 -8.15 104.81
C ILE A 688 -45.33 -7.12 105.81
N GLU A 689 -45.37 -5.84 105.45
CA GLU A 689 -45.92 -4.80 106.34
C GLU A 689 -47.40 -5.01 106.66
N ASP A 690 -48.21 -5.37 105.67
CA ASP A 690 -49.64 -5.66 105.84
C ASP A 690 -49.85 -6.91 106.71
N ALA A 691 -49.04 -7.96 106.52
CA ALA A 691 -49.08 -9.16 107.38
C ALA A 691 -48.70 -8.83 108.84
N ILE A 692 -47.70 -7.95 109.05
CA ILE A 692 -47.36 -7.45 110.39
C ILE A 692 -48.53 -6.67 111.00
N ALA A 693 -49.18 -5.80 110.21
CA ALA A 693 -50.28 -4.96 110.69
C ALA A 693 -51.52 -5.79 111.09
N ALA A 694 -51.72 -6.96 110.49
CA ALA A 694 -52.84 -7.86 110.77
C ALA A 694 -52.69 -8.69 112.07
N LEU A 695 -51.58 -8.55 112.81
CA LEU A 695 -51.32 -9.33 114.02
C LEU A 695 -52.20 -8.90 115.22
N GLU A 696 -52.87 -9.85 115.86
CA GLU A 696 -53.69 -9.64 117.06
C GLU A 696 -53.01 -10.12 118.37
N LYS A 697 -52.92 -9.23 119.37
CA LYS A 697 -52.39 -9.55 120.71
C LYS A 697 -53.42 -10.28 121.60
N LYS A 698 -52.94 -11.10 122.56
CA LYS A 698 -53.78 -11.81 123.56
C LYS A 698 -54.25 -10.89 124.71
N PRO A 699 -55.51 -10.97 125.21
CA PRO A 699 -56.06 -10.05 126.23
C PRO A 699 -55.73 -10.39 127.71
N ALA A 700 -55.73 -9.37 128.58
CA ALA A 700 -55.10 -9.28 129.91
C ALA A 700 -56.07 -9.25 131.12
N SER A 701 -55.56 -9.46 132.35
CA SER A 701 -56.29 -9.31 133.63
C SER A 701 -55.93 -8.01 134.38
N THR A 702 -56.98 -7.30 134.78
CA THR A 702 -57.09 -6.04 135.56
C THR A 702 -56.54 -6.14 137.01
N LYS A 703 -56.16 -5.07 137.73
CA LYS A 703 -57.00 -4.00 138.38
C LYS A 703 -56.12 -3.07 139.30
N PRO A 704 -56.61 -2.02 140.02
CA PRO A 704 -56.65 -0.58 139.60
C PRO A 704 -56.13 0.46 140.67
N GLY A 705 -56.11 1.77 140.34
CA GLY A 705 -56.04 2.91 141.29
C GLY A 705 -55.43 4.19 140.67
N THR A 706 -56.18 5.25 140.32
CA THR A 706 -56.69 6.43 141.09
C THR A 706 -55.96 7.77 140.80
N SER A 707 -56.69 8.64 140.08
CA SER A 707 -56.86 10.11 140.22
C SER A 707 -55.71 11.08 140.56
N GLY A 708 -55.64 12.19 139.82
CA GLY A 708 -55.38 13.51 140.44
C GLY A 708 -54.72 14.61 139.58
N LYS A 709 -55.54 15.61 139.21
CA LYS A 709 -55.25 17.07 139.11
C LYS A 709 -54.30 17.63 138.01
N SER A 710 -54.85 18.58 137.24
CA SER A 710 -54.20 19.74 136.55
C SER A 710 -53.24 20.51 137.49
N PRO A 711 -52.27 21.36 137.05
CA PRO A 711 -52.46 22.44 136.03
C PRO A 711 -51.22 22.89 135.20
N GLN A 712 -51.45 23.88 134.32
CA GLN A 712 -50.58 25.03 133.97
C GLN A 712 -49.22 24.91 133.23
N THR A 713 -49.08 25.85 132.26
CA THR A 713 -47.91 26.67 131.85
C THR A 713 -46.67 25.95 131.29
N GLY A 714 -46.02 26.38 130.22
CA GLY A 714 -45.78 27.76 129.78
C GLY A 714 -44.28 28.04 129.89
N ASP A 715 -43.77 28.78 128.90
CA ASP A 715 -42.49 29.52 128.89
C ASP A 715 -41.17 28.75 128.76
N THR A 716 -40.08 29.30 128.21
CA THR A 716 -39.71 30.28 127.15
C THR A 716 -38.19 30.44 127.34
N SER A 717 -37.46 30.79 126.28
CA SER A 717 -36.09 31.38 126.29
C SER A 717 -34.95 30.46 126.80
N ASN A 718 -33.74 30.47 126.24
CA ASN A 718 -32.92 31.65 126.03
C ASN A 718 -31.68 31.39 125.14
N LEU A 719 -31.16 32.50 124.64
CA LEU A 719 -29.89 32.87 124.00
C LEU A 719 -28.68 31.90 123.99
N ALA A 720 -28.11 31.82 122.77
CA ALA A 720 -26.75 32.27 122.40
C ALA A 720 -25.51 31.37 122.58
N LEU A 721 -24.55 31.64 121.67
CA LEU A 721 -23.12 31.27 121.61
C LEU A 721 -22.77 29.87 121.07
N TRP A 722 -21.79 29.65 120.17
CA TRP A 722 -20.87 30.52 119.39
C TRP A 722 -20.05 29.64 118.40
N ILE A 723 -19.68 30.23 117.25
CA ILE A 723 -18.34 30.26 116.59
C ILE A 723 -17.60 28.92 116.35
N ALA A 724 -17.38 28.51 115.09
CA ALA A 724 -16.44 28.98 114.05
C ALA A 724 -15.03 28.36 114.13
N LEU A 725 -14.36 28.49 112.97
CA LEU A 725 -13.00 28.11 112.58
C LEU A 725 -12.86 26.64 112.14
N LEU A 726 -12.75 26.40 110.83
CA LEU A 726 -11.56 26.61 109.99
C LEU A 726 -10.35 25.87 110.58
N PHE A 727 -9.75 25.00 109.77
CA PHE A 727 -8.48 25.35 109.13
C PHE A 727 -7.96 24.19 108.26
N ILE A 728 -7.36 24.59 107.12
CA ILE A 728 -6.03 24.12 106.62
C ILE A 728 -6.04 22.65 106.12
N SER A 729 -5.54 22.28 104.96
CA SER A 729 -4.56 22.84 104.02
C SER A 729 -4.51 21.80 102.90
N SER A 730 -4.57 22.17 101.63
CA SER A 730 -3.40 22.46 100.80
C SER A 730 -2.26 21.45 100.89
N GLY A 731 -1.81 21.03 99.71
CA GLY A 731 -0.47 20.49 99.51
C GLY A 731 -0.55 19.18 98.77
N ALA A 732 -0.26 19.19 97.47
CA ALA A 732 1.11 19.06 96.97
C ALA A 732 1.48 17.57 96.90
N ALA A 733 2.15 17.05 95.90
CA ALA A 733 2.80 17.61 94.74
C ALA A 733 3.36 16.39 93.98
N ILE A 734 3.56 16.57 92.68
CA ILE A 734 4.80 16.21 91.94
C ILE A 734 5.35 14.81 92.28
N GLY A 735 5.32 13.82 91.40
CA GLY A 735 5.47 13.91 89.95
C GLY A 735 6.53 12.90 89.53
N THR A 736 6.86 12.96 88.23
CA THR A 736 8.17 12.62 87.66
C THR A 736 8.59 11.14 87.77
N THR A 737 9.05 10.43 86.75
CA THR A 737 9.69 10.85 85.51
C THR A 737 10.05 9.58 84.73
N VAL A 738 9.88 9.64 83.41
CA VAL A 738 10.92 9.41 82.40
C VAL A 738 11.26 7.97 81.98
N VAL A 739 11.43 7.91 80.66
CA VAL A 739 12.45 7.21 79.87
C VAL A 739 11.82 6.15 78.98
N SER A 740 12.02 6.10 77.67
CA SER A 740 12.48 7.04 76.65
C SER A 740 12.50 6.25 75.33
N ARG A 741 12.32 6.95 74.21
CA ARG A 741 13.09 6.81 72.95
C ARG A 741 12.97 5.47 72.19
N LYS A 742 12.89 5.43 70.87
CA LYS A 742 13.48 6.29 69.82
C LYS A 742 12.80 5.86 68.50
N LYS A 743 12.41 6.81 67.62
CA LYS A 743 13.05 7.14 66.32
C LYS A 743 13.09 5.98 65.32
N LYS A 744 12.86 6.13 64.01
CA LYS A 744 12.67 7.26 63.07
C LYS A 744 12.55 6.62 61.66
N TYR A 745 11.76 7.25 60.77
CA TYR A 745 11.97 7.47 59.31
C TYR A 745 12.31 6.27 58.40
N ASN A 746 12.02 6.25 57.10
CA ASN A 746 11.98 7.34 56.12
C ASN A 746 11.33 6.85 54.81
N ARG A 747 10.76 7.81 54.07
CA ARG A 747 10.38 7.83 52.65
C ARG A 747 9.20 6.97 52.19
#